data_AF-A0A955L7I1-F1
#
_entry.id   AF-A0A955L7I1-F1
#
_cell.length_a   1.000
_cell.length_b   1.000
_cell.length_c   1.000
_cell.angle_alpha   90.00
_cell.angle_beta   90.00
_cell.angle_gamma   90.00
#
_symmetry.space_group_name_H-M   'P 1'
#
loop_
_entity.id
_entity.type
_entity.pdbx_description
1 polymer ?
#
loop_
_entity_poly.entity_id
_entity_poly.type
_entity_poly.pdbx_seq_one_letter_code
_entity_poly.pdbx_strand_id
1 'polypeptide(L)'
;MKFSVAPELFKLFPQAKIAGIFIHGITNTQHEDLTANLLKEYINSIFKETERLAHKNLTSWGTTLDKLNIDRKKVLPSHIALLQRAIKKGDLPSISSLVNVYNLFSLKNRVPIGGHDTSNLKHIHLGLTKTNDSFTPMGETSSQSIPEGEWAYRDPEQRLVLTRHVVWRQSDDDKITKETTSVFIPIDDIPNNFSYEELETLASELAGSIIELLGGTAAYGIVNKYNTEIDSSVLPECTYDKKRITILQTKRMDVITDEEKVEEVLTKGIKDIFPGKDALKESMLSGKRLKLYTGIDPTANFIHMGHMIWMKKLREFQKLGHEVIFLIGGFTAMIGDPDKTYTREPLTREGVKENFQNYKADAAKILDFDWEDNPILVQNNYDWLSQLTLDSWIHIMSNVTLQHILSHDMFRNRLEEQTPIRLHEIVYPLLQGYDSVHMEVDLEVGGSDQTFNMLTGRVLERNIIGKEKHVLTMKLLTDNNGKKMGKTTGNAISFKDSPRDVYGKVMSFADEILPLAYELLSEKNMSEIESLTPKLSTNPMEVKKDLAFELTKLMHSEKDAEKAAQDFTTIVQNKEIPDDIPTLEISDFNSDSATLVDIIYTANLTKSRGETKRLAQQGGIKVNDEKILDTNQEIPLTPDTIIQIGKRKWVKLI
;
A
#
# COMPACT_ATOMS: atom_id res chain seq x y z
N MET A 1 17.72 18.07 24.05
CA MET A 1 19.05 17.53 23.76
C MET A 1 19.41 17.93 22.35
N LYS A 2 20.64 18.37 22.11
CA LYS A 2 21.11 18.76 20.79
C LYS A 2 22.06 17.71 20.22
N PHE A 3 21.96 17.50 18.91
CA PHE A 3 22.91 16.72 18.13
C PHE A 3 23.46 17.57 17.00
N SER A 4 24.78 17.63 16.87
CA SER A 4 25.45 18.40 15.82
C SER A 4 26.61 17.63 15.21
N VAL A 5 26.95 17.96 13.96
CA VAL A 5 28.06 17.37 13.23
C VAL A 5 29.00 18.47 12.74
N ALA A 6 30.30 18.29 12.94
CA ALA A 6 31.31 19.22 12.49
C ALA A 6 31.23 19.44 10.96
N PRO A 7 31.18 20.69 10.46
CA PRO A 7 31.12 20.98 9.03
C PRO A 7 32.28 20.37 8.21
N GLU A 8 33.43 20.13 8.84
CA GLU A 8 34.58 19.44 8.26
C GLU A 8 34.24 18.04 7.78
N LEU A 9 33.29 17.34 8.43
CA LEU A 9 32.85 16.02 8.00
C LEU A 9 32.19 16.11 6.63
N PHE A 10 31.33 17.11 6.44
CA PHE A 10 30.63 17.33 5.17
C PHE A 10 31.55 17.87 4.06
N LYS A 11 32.70 18.46 4.40
CA LYS A 11 33.75 18.76 3.41
C LYS A 11 34.40 17.48 2.89
N LEU A 12 34.62 16.49 3.75
CA LEU A 12 35.16 15.17 3.38
C LEU A 12 34.11 14.30 2.68
N PHE A 13 32.85 14.41 3.11
CA PHE A 13 31.71 13.62 2.64
C PHE A 13 30.51 14.53 2.35
N PRO A 14 30.45 15.20 1.18
CA PRO A 14 29.40 16.17 0.86
C PRO A 14 27.97 15.62 0.79
N GLN A 15 27.83 14.30 0.70
CA GLN A 15 26.55 13.59 0.66
C GLN A 15 26.26 12.80 1.94
N ALA A 16 27.12 12.89 2.97
CA ALA A 16 26.87 12.22 4.24
C ALA A 16 25.56 12.71 4.87
N LYS A 17 24.82 11.75 5.42
CA LYS A 17 23.60 12.00 6.20
C LYS A 17 23.71 11.19 7.48
N ILE A 18 23.26 11.74 8.60
CA ILE A 18 23.19 11.02 9.87
C ILE A 18 21.82 11.26 10.46
N ALA A 19 21.05 10.21 10.71
CA ALA A 19 19.82 10.36 11.47
C ALA A 19 20.14 10.32 12.96
N GLY A 20 19.54 11.24 13.71
CA GLY A 20 19.58 11.24 15.17
C GLY A 20 18.17 11.05 15.71
N ILE A 21 17.98 10.01 16.53
CA ILE A 21 16.72 9.71 17.20
C ILE A 21 16.88 10.00 18.68
N PHE A 22 16.01 10.84 19.24
CA PHE A 22 15.92 11.15 20.65
C PHE A 22 14.71 10.43 21.22
N ILE A 23 14.90 9.65 22.28
CA ILE A 23 13.83 8.90 22.93
C ILE A 23 13.87 9.20 24.43
N HIS A 24 12.70 9.42 25.02
CA HIS A 24 12.54 9.73 26.44
C HIS A 24 11.41 8.89 27.05
N GLY A 25 11.58 8.49 28.32
CA GLY A 25 10.56 7.78 29.08
C GLY A 25 10.40 6.30 28.75
N ILE A 26 11.44 5.65 28.22
CA ILE A 26 11.41 4.20 27.96
C ILE A 26 11.55 3.39 29.25
N THR A 27 10.99 2.19 29.25
CA THR A 27 11.24 1.15 30.26
C THR A 27 12.08 0.04 29.65
N ASN A 28 13.41 0.15 29.73
CA ASN A 28 14.35 -0.73 29.01
C ASN A 28 14.38 -2.20 29.50
N THR A 29 13.64 -2.52 30.55
CA THR A 29 13.45 -3.90 31.05
C THR A 29 12.19 -4.57 30.50
N GLN A 30 11.35 -3.87 29.71
CA GLN A 30 10.17 -4.46 29.09
C GLN A 30 10.55 -5.37 27.92
N HIS A 31 9.79 -6.46 27.72
CA HIS A 31 9.91 -7.34 26.55
C HIS A 31 11.33 -7.90 26.29
N GLU A 32 12.14 -8.15 27.34
CA GLU A 32 13.52 -8.67 27.21
C GLU A 32 13.57 -9.99 26.43
N ASP A 33 12.73 -10.98 26.79
CA ASP A 33 12.68 -12.28 26.10
C ASP A 33 12.26 -12.14 24.64
N LEU A 34 11.25 -11.30 24.37
CA LEU A 34 10.74 -11.06 23.02
C LEU A 34 11.83 -10.46 22.12
N THR A 35 12.45 -9.36 22.57
CA THR A 35 13.47 -8.67 21.77
C THR A 35 14.74 -9.50 21.58
N ALA A 36 15.12 -10.30 22.59
CA ALA A 36 16.23 -11.24 22.47
C ALA A 36 15.93 -12.34 21.45
N ASN A 37 14.70 -12.89 21.47
CA ASN A 37 14.26 -13.90 20.49
C ASN A 37 14.21 -13.33 19.07
N LEU A 38 13.68 -12.13 18.86
CA LEU A 38 13.65 -11.48 17.54
C LEU A 38 15.06 -11.31 16.96
N LEU A 39 16.01 -10.86 17.77
CA LEU A 39 17.41 -10.73 17.36
C LEU A 39 18.01 -12.10 16.99
N LYS A 40 17.76 -13.12 17.82
CA LYS A 40 18.24 -14.49 17.61
C LYS A 40 17.67 -15.14 16.36
N GLU A 41 16.37 -14.97 16.11
CA GLU A 41 15.71 -15.45 14.90
C GLU A 41 16.29 -14.84 13.64
N TYR A 42 16.55 -13.52 13.66
CA TYR A 42 17.21 -12.86 12.54
C TYR A 42 18.64 -13.37 12.34
N ILE A 43 19.42 -13.56 13.41
CA ILE A 43 20.76 -14.16 13.30
C ILE A 43 20.69 -15.54 12.64
N ASN A 44 19.73 -16.37 13.04
CA ASN A 44 19.51 -17.70 12.45
C ASN A 44 19.13 -17.62 10.97
N SER A 45 18.37 -16.61 10.53
CA SER A 45 18.03 -16.44 9.12
C SER A 45 19.25 -16.06 8.29
N ILE A 46 20.16 -15.23 8.80
CA ILE A 46 21.42 -14.88 8.12
C ILE A 46 22.22 -16.15 7.81
N PHE A 47 22.14 -17.23 8.61
CA PHE A 47 22.83 -18.52 8.35
C PHE A 47 22.32 -19.30 7.15
N LYS A 48 21.11 -18.99 6.68
CA LYS A 48 20.50 -19.66 5.54
C LYS A 48 20.78 -18.93 4.21
N GLU A 49 21.19 -17.67 4.25
CA GLU A 49 21.53 -16.87 3.06
C GLU A 49 22.99 -17.01 2.66
N THR A 50 23.24 -17.26 1.37
CA THR A 50 24.56 -17.56 0.78
C THR A 50 25.45 -16.34 0.52
N GLU A 51 24.94 -15.09 0.62
CA GLU A 51 25.74 -13.87 0.40
C GLU A 51 25.93 -13.05 1.68
N ARG A 52 27.09 -13.19 2.33
CA ARG A 52 27.31 -12.59 3.65
C ARG A 52 28.24 -11.37 3.72
N LEU A 53 29.08 -11.10 2.72
CA LEU A 53 30.13 -10.06 2.84
C LEU A 53 30.39 -9.18 1.60
N ALA A 54 29.74 -9.45 0.48
CA ALA A 54 29.93 -8.70 -0.78
C ALA A 54 28.97 -7.50 -0.95
N HIS A 55 28.09 -7.25 0.02
CA HIS A 55 27.07 -6.21 -0.11
C HIS A 55 27.66 -4.79 -0.11
N LYS A 56 27.12 -3.91 -0.97
CA LYS A 56 27.53 -2.51 -1.13
C LYS A 56 27.60 -1.75 0.21
N ASN A 57 26.60 -1.91 1.07
CA ASN A 57 26.56 -1.21 2.37
C ASN A 57 27.66 -1.68 3.34
N LEU A 58 28.22 -2.87 3.14
CA LEU A 58 29.35 -3.39 3.94
C LEU A 58 30.69 -2.91 3.37
N THR A 59 30.82 -2.84 2.04
CA THR A 59 32.09 -2.48 1.38
C THR A 59 32.35 -0.97 1.36
N SER A 60 31.31 -0.13 1.32
CA SER A 60 31.43 1.34 1.26
C SER A 60 32.05 1.97 2.51
N TRP A 61 31.94 1.31 3.67
CA TRP A 61 32.59 1.74 4.90
C TRP A 61 34.11 1.63 4.86
N GLY A 62 34.68 0.72 4.05
CA GLY A 62 36.13 0.61 3.89
C GLY A 62 36.74 1.92 3.41
N THR A 63 36.20 2.50 2.34
CA THR A 63 36.63 3.79 1.78
C THR A 63 36.37 4.95 2.75
N THR A 64 35.28 4.87 3.52
CA THR A 64 34.93 5.90 4.51
C THR A 64 35.95 5.95 5.64
N LEU A 65 36.34 4.79 6.20
CA LEU A 65 37.36 4.70 7.23
C LEU A 65 38.72 5.19 6.72
N ASP A 66 39.11 4.81 5.50
CA ASP A 66 40.37 5.26 4.90
C ASP A 66 40.41 6.80 4.78
N LYS A 67 39.32 7.44 4.34
CA LYS A 67 39.20 8.91 4.25
C LYS A 67 39.18 9.60 5.61
N LEU A 68 38.69 8.94 6.65
CA LEU A 68 38.72 9.42 8.03
C LEU A 68 40.08 9.18 8.70
N ASN A 69 41.06 8.59 7.99
CA ASN A 69 42.37 8.18 8.51
C ASN A 69 42.27 7.17 9.66
N ILE A 70 41.33 6.22 9.55
CA ILE A 70 41.08 5.16 10.53
C ILE A 70 41.55 3.83 9.97
N ASP A 71 42.36 3.08 10.74
CA ASP A 71 42.85 1.75 10.36
C ASP A 71 41.70 0.73 10.36
N ARG A 72 41.15 0.46 9.16
CA ARG A 72 40.07 -0.50 8.92
C ARG A 72 40.40 -1.95 9.30
N LYS A 73 41.66 -2.29 9.62
CA LYS A 73 42.03 -3.60 10.18
C LYS A 73 41.78 -3.69 11.69
N LYS A 74 41.75 -2.54 12.38
CA LYS A 74 41.57 -2.43 13.83
C LYS A 74 40.17 -1.98 14.21
N VAL A 75 39.57 -1.13 13.39
CA VAL A 75 38.24 -0.56 13.60
C VAL A 75 37.26 -1.13 12.60
N LEU A 76 36.18 -1.69 13.12
CA LEU A 76 35.06 -2.19 12.34
C LEU A 76 33.79 -1.43 12.75
N PRO A 77 32.98 -0.95 11.80
CA PRO A 77 31.66 -0.39 12.11
C PRO A 77 30.76 -1.43 12.79
N SER A 78 29.82 -0.96 13.62
CA SER A 78 28.98 -1.83 14.47
C SER A 78 28.26 -2.92 13.68
N HIS A 79 27.55 -2.60 12.60
CA HIS A 79 26.87 -3.59 11.75
C HIS A 79 27.80 -4.68 11.19
N ILE A 80 29.04 -4.34 10.81
CA ILE A 80 30.04 -5.32 10.32
C ILE A 80 30.55 -6.18 11.48
N ALA A 81 30.86 -5.57 12.63
CA ALA A 81 31.33 -6.28 13.81
C ALA A 81 30.27 -7.24 14.37
N LEU A 82 29.01 -6.80 14.41
CA LEU A 82 27.85 -7.62 14.79
C LEU A 82 27.66 -8.78 13.82
N LEU A 83 27.70 -8.52 12.51
CA LEU A 83 27.56 -9.56 11.48
C LEU A 83 28.67 -10.61 11.58
N GLN A 84 29.93 -10.18 11.70
CA GLN A 84 31.07 -11.10 11.88
C GLN A 84 30.94 -11.93 13.16
N ARG A 85 30.49 -11.32 14.27
CA ARG A 85 30.28 -12.02 15.54
C ARG A 85 29.14 -13.03 15.42
N ALA A 86 28.02 -12.64 14.83
CA ALA A 86 26.88 -13.50 14.57
C ALA A 86 27.31 -14.71 13.72
N ILE A 87 28.00 -14.50 12.60
CA ILE A 87 28.52 -15.57 11.73
C ILE A 87 29.48 -16.51 12.47
N LYS A 88 30.41 -15.96 13.26
CA LYS A 88 31.46 -16.74 13.92
C LYS A 88 30.95 -17.54 15.13
N LYS A 89 30.03 -16.96 15.91
CA LYS A 89 29.59 -17.54 17.20
C LYS A 89 28.20 -18.18 17.14
N GLY A 90 27.42 -17.94 16.10
CA GLY A 90 26.03 -18.40 16.02
C GLY A 90 25.05 -17.60 16.88
N ASP A 91 25.52 -16.54 17.56
CA ASP A 91 24.72 -15.80 18.53
C ASP A 91 25.29 -14.39 18.80
N LEU A 92 24.46 -13.51 19.36
CA LEU A 92 24.85 -12.21 19.90
C LEU A 92 24.40 -12.09 21.36
N PRO A 93 25.25 -11.62 22.28
CA PRO A 93 24.85 -11.38 23.67
C PRO A 93 23.71 -10.37 23.73
N SER A 94 22.62 -10.74 24.40
CA SER A 94 21.55 -9.80 24.72
C SER A 94 21.93 -8.95 25.92
N ILE A 95 21.99 -7.62 25.74
CA ILE A 95 22.41 -6.66 26.78
C ILE A 95 21.18 -6.07 27.47
N SER A 96 20.24 -5.54 26.68
CA SER A 96 18.93 -5.03 27.12
C SER A 96 17.99 -4.99 25.92
N SER A 97 16.70 -4.77 26.15
CA SER A 97 15.71 -4.74 25.07
C SER A 97 16.00 -3.66 24.03
N LEU A 98 16.38 -2.46 24.47
CA LEU A 98 16.77 -1.38 23.57
C LEU A 98 17.95 -1.77 22.69
N VAL A 99 18.97 -2.39 23.28
CA VAL A 99 20.16 -2.86 22.56
C VAL A 99 19.83 -3.95 21.55
N ASN A 100 18.93 -4.87 21.91
CA ASN A 100 18.48 -5.90 20.99
C ASN A 100 17.79 -5.28 19.76
N VAL A 101 16.91 -4.31 19.98
CA VAL A 101 16.13 -3.66 18.92
C VAL A 101 17.03 -2.89 17.95
N TYR A 102 17.90 -1.99 18.42
CA TYR A 102 18.74 -1.25 17.48
C TYR A 102 19.80 -2.13 16.80
N ASN A 103 20.31 -3.18 17.46
CA ASN A 103 21.21 -4.14 16.82
C ASN A 103 20.51 -4.94 15.72
N LEU A 104 19.25 -5.32 15.93
CA LEU A 104 18.42 -5.97 14.91
C LEU A 104 18.28 -5.06 13.69
N PHE A 105 17.94 -3.78 13.89
CA PHE A 105 17.85 -2.80 12.81
C PHE A 105 19.19 -2.56 12.12
N SER A 106 20.29 -2.50 12.87
CA SER A 106 21.64 -2.34 12.34
C SER A 106 22.04 -3.49 11.41
N LEU A 107 21.73 -4.73 11.81
CA LEU A 107 21.99 -5.92 11.02
C LEU A 107 21.09 -6.00 9.78
N LYS A 108 19.78 -5.76 9.95
CA LYS A 108 18.78 -5.79 8.86
C LYS A 108 19.11 -4.83 7.73
N ASN A 109 19.46 -3.60 8.09
CA ASN A 109 19.68 -2.52 7.13
C ASN A 109 21.16 -2.37 6.73
N ARG A 110 22.05 -3.15 7.36
CA ARG A 110 23.50 -3.14 7.09
C ARG A 110 24.08 -1.73 7.23
N VAL A 111 23.72 -1.03 8.30
CA VAL A 111 24.13 0.34 8.62
C VAL A 111 24.53 0.44 10.09
N PRO A 112 25.58 1.19 10.46
CA PRO A 112 25.93 1.34 11.87
C PRO A 112 24.83 2.09 12.60
N ILE A 113 24.34 1.48 13.67
CA ILE A 113 23.44 2.11 14.64
C ILE A 113 24.09 1.95 16.02
N GLY A 114 24.08 3.02 16.81
CA GLY A 114 24.57 3.07 18.17
C GLY A 114 23.51 3.58 19.15
N GLY A 115 23.86 3.73 20.43
CA GLY A 115 22.95 4.29 21.42
C GLY A 115 23.71 4.88 22.59
N HIS A 116 23.37 6.11 22.97
CA HIS A 116 24.00 6.87 24.04
C HIS A 116 22.97 7.19 25.11
N ASP A 117 23.21 6.78 26.36
CA ASP A 117 22.39 7.22 27.49
C ASP A 117 22.55 8.74 27.65
N THR A 118 21.43 9.46 27.64
CA THR A 118 21.42 10.92 27.63
C THR A 118 21.22 11.55 29.00
N SER A 119 21.04 10.75 30.05
CA SER A 119 20.74 11.24 31.40
C SER A 119 21.79 12.20 31.95
N ASN A 120 23.07 11.97 31.62
CA ASN A 120 24.20 12.76 32.08
C ASN A 120 24.85 13.62 30.98
N LEU A 121 24.27 13.70 29.78
CA LEU A 121 24.83 14.46 28.66
C LEU A 121 24.22 15.86 28.56
N LYS A 122 24.98 16.82 28.02
CA LYS A 122 24.51 18.17 27.70
C LYS A 122 24.31 18.37 26.21
N HIS A 123 25.25 17.87 25.42
CA HIS A 123 25.26 18.02 23.97
C HIS A 123 25.94 16.83 23.32
N ILE A 124 25.45 16.40 22.17
CA ILE A 124 26.08 15.34 21.39
C ILE A 124 26.65 15.97 20.13
N HIS A 125 27.95 15.80 19.92
CA HIS A 125 28.66 16.35 18.79
C HIS A 125 29.51 15.27 18.12
N LEU A 126 29.33 15.06 16.81
CA LEU A 126 30.26 14.30 16.01
C LEU A 126 31.33 15.24 15.45
N GLY A 127 32.55 15.13 15.95
CA GLY A 127 33.65 16.02 15.57
C GLY A 127 35.02 15.49 15.96
N LEU A 128 36.05 16.30 15.73
CA LEU A 128 37.41 15.97 16.12
C LEU A 128 37.60 16.13 17.63
N THR A 129 38.24 15.14 18.26
CA THR A 129 38.70 15.21 19.65
C THR A 129 39.66 16.37 19.85
N LYS A 130 39.67 16.92 21.07
CA LYS A 130 40.49 18.07 21.49
C LYS A 130 41.44 17.69 22.62
N THR A 131 42.46 18.52 22.83
CA THR A 131 43.34 18.39 23.99
C THR A 131 42.51 18.42 25.28
N ASN A 132 42.73 17.45 26.16
CA ASN A 132 41.99 17.24 27.42
C ASN A 132 40.57 16.67 27.30
N ASP A 133 40.15 16.20 26.13
CA ASP A 133 38.99 15.31 26.07
C ASP A 133 39.33 14.01 26.83
N SER A 134 38.37 13.49 27.61
CA SER A 134 38.51 12.26 28.39
C SER A 134 37.61 11.16 27.85
N PHE A 135 38.09 9.91 27.94
CA PHE A 135 37.33 8.73 27.55
C PHE A 135 37.50 7.64 28.61
N THR A 136 36.41 7.15 29.17
CA THR A 136 36.44 5.98 30.07
C THR A 136 36.13 4.72 29.27
N PRO A 137 37.05 3.77 29.09
CA PRO A 137 36.75 2.54 28.37
C PRO A 137 35.66 1.74 29.08
N MET A 138 34.77 1.12 28.31
CA MET A 138 33.74 0.24 28.87
C MET A 138 34.33 -0.80 29.84
N GLY A 139 33.76 -0.86 31.04
CA GLY A 139 34.18 -1.76 32.11
C GLY A 139 35.36 -1.27 32.96
N GLU A 140 35.92 -0.10 32.65
CA GLU A 140 36.97 0.54 33.46
C GLU A 140 36.38 1.68 34.31
N THR A 141 37.06 2.04 35.40
CA THR A 141 36.65 3.12 36.32
C THR A 141 37.48 4.38 36.17
N SER A 142 38.57 4.32 35.41
CA SER A 142 39.49 5.44 35.23
C SER A 142 39.45 5.94 33.79
N SER A 143 39.22 7.24 33.63
CA SER A 143 39.30 7.87 32.31
C SER A 143 40.75 7.96 31.82
N GLN A 144 40.92 7.82 30.51
CA GLN A 144 42.20 8.01 29.83
C GLN A 144 42.17 9.24 28.93
N SER A 145 43.34 9.86 28.76
CA SER A 145 43.55 10.88 27.73
C SER A 145 43.53 10.22 26.35
N ILE A 146 42.91 10.89 25.40
CA ILE A 146 42.85 10.46 24.00
C ILE A 146 43.64 11.39 23.10
N PRO A 147 44.16 10.89 21.95
CA PRO A 147 44.82 11.74 20.98
C PRO A 147 43.87 12.82 20.44
N GLU A 148 44.41 14.01 20.20
CA GLU A 148 43.70 15.08 19.48
C GLU A 148 43.56 14.73 17.99
N GLY A 149 42.45 15.13 17.38
CA GLY A 149 42.22 14.96 15.94
C GLY A 149 41.61 13.62 15.53
N GLU A 150 41.07 12.86 16.46
CA GLU A 150 40.28 11.65 16.18
C GLU A 150 38.81 12.03 15.91
N TRP A 151 38.17 11.46 14.89
CA TRP A 151 36.73 11.59 14.72
C TRP A 151 35.96 10.80 15.78
N ALA A 152 35.13 11.48 16.57
CA ALA A 152 34.41 10.87 17.69
C ALA A 152 33.04 11.53 17.93
N TYR A 153 32.09 10.74 18.46
CA TYR A 153 30.95 11.29 19.18
C TYR A 153 31.43 11.78 20.54
N ARG A 154 31.13 13.02 20.91
CA ARG A 154 31.59 13.65 22.14
C ARG A 154 30.56 14.61 22.73
N ASP A 155 30.62 14.82 24.02
CA ASP A 155 30.02 15.97 24.71
C ASP A 155 31.10 17.06 24.89
N PRO A 156 31.10 18.10 24.04
CA PRO A 156 32.13 19.12 24.09
C PRO A 156 31.99 20.04 25.32
N GLU A 157 30.81 20.14 25.93
CA GLU A 157 30.62 20.95 27.14
C GLU A 157 31.28 20.29 28.34
N GLN A 158 31.20 18.97 28.40
CA GLN A 158 31.78 18.16 29.48
C GLN A 158 33.17 17.59 29.14
N ARG A 159 33.65 17.78 27.90
CA ARG A 159 34.89 17.19 27.36
C ARG A 159 34.92 15.66 27.44
N LEU A 160 33.76 15.03 27.30
CA LEU A 160 33.62 13.57 27.33
C LEU A 160 33.59 13.03 25.91
N VAL A 161 34.33 11.97 25.62
CA VAL A 161 34.17 11.20 24.39
C VAL A 161 33.27 10.03 24.64
N LEU A 162 32.23 9.93 23.82
CA LEU A 162 31.16 8.94 23.91
C LEU A 162 31.50 7.73 23.04
N THR A 163 31.84 7.96 21.76
CA THR A 163 32.27 6.88 20.84
C THR A 163 33.48 7.29 20.03
N ARG A 164 34.55 6.52 20.17
CA ARG A 164 35.80 6.66 19.43
C ARG A 164 35.68 6.20 17.98
N HIS A 165 36.43 6.83 17.08
CA HIS A 165 36.47 6.54 15.65
C HIS A 165 35.10 6.47 14.96
N VAL A 166 34.15 7.31 15.39
CA VAL A 166 32.73 7.36 14.97
C VAL A 166 31.91 6.11 15.35
N VAL A 167 32.42 4.91 15.09
CA VAL A 167 31.65 3.65 15.10
C VAL A 167 32.27 2.53 15.96
N TRP A 168 33.30 2.82 16.77
CA TRP A 168 34.11 1.77 17.41
C TRP A 168 33.87 1.55 18.89
N ARG A 169 34.56 2.30 19.76
CA ARG A 169 34.56 2.04 21.20
C ARG A 169 33.72 3.09 21.89
N GLN A 170 32.58 2.63 22.41
CA GLN A 170 31.74 3.40 23.30
C GLN A 170 32.42 3.57 24.67
N SER A 171 32.11 4.66 25.36
CA SER A 171 32.57 4.95 26.70
C SER A 171 31.68 4.28 27.76
N ASP A 172 32.25 4.05 28.95
CA ASP A 172 31.47 3.64 30.11
C ASP A 172 30.52 4.74 30.60
N ASP A 173 30.85 6.01 30.32
CA ASP A 173 30.15 7.20 30.83
C ASP A 173 28.73 7.38 30.24
N ASP A 174 28.46 6.82 29.05
CA ASP A 174 27.18 6.96 28.33
C ASP A 174 26.58 5.62 27.89
N LYS A 175 27.10 4.50 28.41
CA LYS A 175 26.64 3.18 27.99
C LYS A 175 25.17 2.96 28.33
N ILE A 176 24.48 2.21 27.47
CA ILE A 176 23.12 1.76 27.74
C ILE A 176 23.13 0.71 28.86
N THR A 177 22.29 0.93 29.85
CA THR A 177 22.06 0.03 30.98
C THR A 177 20.57 -0.34 31.06
N LYS A 178 20.20 -1.24 31.98
CA LYS A 178 18.78 -1.57 32.20
C LYS A 178 18.01 -0.40 32.79
N GLU A 179 18.72 0.52 33.43
CA GLU A 179 18.21 1.72 34.07
C GLU A 179 18.05 2.90 33.08
N THR A 180 18.52 2.77 31.84
CA THR A 180 18.40 3.80 30.81
C THR A 180 16.94 4.10 30.50
N THR A 181 16.54 5.36 30.70
CA THR A 181 15.18 5.88 30.39
C THR A 181 15.17 6.90 29.26
N SER A 182 16.34 7.44 28.88
CA SER A 182 16.48 8.43 27.83
C SER A 182 17.71 8.15 26.99
N VAL A 183 17.55 8.08 25.67
CA VAL A 183 18.61 7.67 24.76
C VAL A 183 18.67 8.53 23.51
N PHE A 184 19.88 8.71 22.98
CA PHE A 184 20.14 9.20 21.64
C PHE A 184 20.69 8.06 20.76
N ILE A 185 20.09 7.83 19.60
CA ILE A 185 20.45 6.76 18.67
C ILE A 185 20.87 7.39 17.34
N PRO A 186 22.18 7.36 16.99
CA PRO A 186 22.64 7.72 15.67
C PRO A 186 22.49 6.57 14.67
N ILE A 187 22.12 6.90 13.43
CA ILE A 187 22.23 6.03 12.25
C ILE A 187 23.21 6.68 11.28
N ASP A 188 24.40 6.09 11.18
CA ASP A 188 25.52 6.68 10.45
C ASP A 188 25.48 6.32 8.95
N ASP A 189 24.92 7.20 8.11
CA ASP A 189 24.98 7.09 6.63
C ASP A 189 26.04 8.04 6.03
N ILE A 190 27.25 8.00 6.59
CA ILE A 190 28.41 8.73 6.06
C ILE A 190 28.79 8.30 4.64
N PRO A 191 28.74 7.00 4.27
CA PRO A 191 29.03 6.55 2.91
C PRO A 191 27.99 6.94 1.86
N ASN A 192 26.83 7.49 2.26
CA ASN A 192 25.69 7.80 1.39
C ASN A 192 25.12 6.56 0.68
N ASN A 193 24.79 5.54 1.47
CA ASN A 193 24.13 4.32 1.01
C ASN A 193 22.61 4.47 0.90
N PHE A 194 22.01 5.40 1.64
CA PHE A 194 20.56 5.62 1.68
C PHE A 194 20.17 6.96 1.05
N SER A 195 19.00 7.03 0.43
CA SER A 195 18.34 8.31 0.13
C SER A 195 17.96 9.03 1.44
N TYR A 196 17.54 10.30 1.35
CA TYR A 196 17.05 11.01 2.54
C TYR A 196 15.79 10.33 3.10
N GLU A 197 14.87 9.94 2.24
CA GLU A 197 13.59 9.32 2.60
C GLU A 197 13.75 7.89 3.14
N GLU A 198 14.70 7.11 2.59
CA GLU A 198 15.04 5.79 3.11
C GLU A 198 15.60 5.88 4.53
N LEU A 199 16.51 6.84 4.75
CA LEU A 199 17.09 7.08 6.07
C LEU A 199 16.06 7.62 7.06
N GLU A 200 15.15 8.49 6.59
CA GLU A 200 14.05 9.03 7.38
C GLU A 200 13.05 7.94 7.77
N THR A 201 12.70 7.06 6.82
CA THR A 201 11.83 5.91 7.05
C THR A 201 12.45 4.96 8.06
N LEU A 202 13.74 4.63 7.89
CA LEU A 202 14.47 3.78 8.82
C LEU A 202 14.50 4.37 10.24
N ALA A 203 14.74 5.67 10.37
CA ALA A 203 14.74 6.35 11.66
C ALA A 203 13.35 6.33 12.32
N SER A 204 12.30 6.59 11.54
CA SER A 204 10.91 6.54 11.98
C SER A 204 10.50 5.12 12.43
N GLU A 205 10.86 4.09 11.68
CA GLU A 205 10.55 2.69 12.01
C GLU A 205 11.28 2.22 13.27
N LEU A 206 12.56 2.59 13.43
CA LEU A 206 13.32 2.28 14.63
C LEU A 206 12.74 2.99 15.85
N ALA A 207 12.43 4.29 15.73
CA ALA A 207 11.81 5.07 16.80
C ALA A 207 10.46 4.48 17.21
N GLY A 208 9.60 4.15 16.24
CA GLY A 208 8.31 3.51 16.47
C GLY A 208 8.44 2.16 17.17
N SER A 209 9.46 1.36 16.80
CA SER A 209 9.70 0.03 17.40
C SER A 209 10.08 0.12 18.85
N ILE A 210 10.89 1.12 19.18
CA ILE A 210 11.29 1.35 20.55
C ILE A 210 10.09 1.86 21.36
N ILE A 211 9.29 2.80 20.83
CA ILE A 211 8.09 3.30 21.53
C ILE A 211 7.08 2.19 21.78
N GLU A 212 6.81 1.34 20.79
CA GLU A 212 5.85 0.25 20.94
C GLU A 212 6.32 -0.78 21.98
N LEU A 213 7.60 -1.16 21.92
CA LEU A 213 8.12 -2.21 22.78
C LEU A 213 8.48 -1.71 24.17
N LEU A 214 8.91 -0.47 24.34
CA LEU A 214 9.48 0.03 25.60
C LEU A 214 8.73 1.24 26.16
N GLY A 215 7.73 1.76 25.45
CA GLY A 215 6.99 2.98 25.80
C GLY A 215 7.76 4.27 25.51
N GLY A 216 7.31 5.37 26.08
CA GLY A 216 7.95 6.68 25.96
C GLY A 216 7.54 7.47 24.71
N THR A 217 8.33 8.51 24.42
CA THR A 217 8.13 9.44 23.31
C THR A 217 9.42 9.53 22.51
N ALA A 218 9.34 9.72 21.20
CA ALA A 218 10.52 9.88 20.35
C ALA A 218 10.38 11.08 19.42
N ALA A 219 11.51 11.68 19.07
CA ALA A 219 11.66 12.64 17.98
C ALA A 219 12.90 12.27 17.19
N TYR A 220 12.89 12.48 15.87
CA TYR A 220 14.05 12.20 15.04
C TYR A 220 14.28 13.30 14.02
N GLY A 221 15.52 13.42 13.55
CA GLY A 221 15.89 14.34 12.49
C GLY A 221 17.15 13.88 11.77
N ILE A 222 17.40 14.44 10.60
CA ILE A 222 18.58 14.13 9.80
C ILE A 222 19.48 15.36 9.72
N VAL A 223 20.76 15.16 10.05
CA VAL A 223 21.81 16.15 9.81
C VAL A 223 22.55 15.86 8.51
N ASN A 224 22.86 16.91 7.77
CA ASN A 224 23.59 16.89 6.51
C ASN A 224 24.35 18.21 6.31
N LYS A 225 24.98 18.40 5.15
CA LYS A 225 25.76 19.62 4.86
C LYS A 225 24.98 20.95 4.92
N TYR A 226 23.65 20.90 4.79
CA TYR A 226 22.77 22.08 4.82
C TYR A 226 22.17 22.30 6.21
N ASN A 227 21.98 21.22 6.97
CA ASN A 227 21.48 21.24 8.32
C ASN A 227 22.41 20.44 9.24
N THR A 228 23.38 21.11 9.88
CA THR A 228 24.44 20.44 10.64
C THR A 228 24.07 20.18 12.10
N GLU A 229 22.89 20.60 12.55
CA GLU A 229 22.41 20.46 13.92
C GLU A 229 20.91 20.14 13.94
N ILE A 230 20.49 19.33 14.91
CA ILE A 230 19.08 19.09 15.25
C ILE A 230 18.91 19.20 16.77
N ASP A 231 17.75 19.67 17.20
CA ASP A 231 17.41 19.83 18.62
C ASP A 231 16.08 19.12 18.92
N SER A 232 16.12 18.20 19.88
CA SER A 232 14.95 17.42 20.28
C SER A 232 13.77 18.27 20.80
N SER A 233 14.00 19.53 21.20
CA SER A 233 12.97 20.43 21.70
C SER A 233 12.11 21.07 20.61
N VAL A 234 12.56 21.06 19.35
CA VAL A 234 11.87 21.67 18.20
C VAL A 234 11.50 20.67 17.12
N LEU A 235 12.01 19.44 17.21
CA LEU A 235 11.61 18.37 16.31
C LEU A 235 10.18 17.93 16.61
N PRO A 236 9.36 17.63 15.59
CA PRO A 236 8.04 17.07 15.80
C PRO A 236 8.17 15.72 16.51
N GLU A 237 7.25 15.47 17.43
CA GLU A 237 7.13 14.14 18.03
C GLU A 237 6.77 13.12 16.94
N CYS A 238 7.38 11.95 17.00
CA CYS A 238 7.15 10.86 16.07
C CYS A 238 5.69 10.43 16.18
N THR A 239 4.86 10.81 15.19
CA THR A 239 3.49 10.31 15.08
C THR A 239 3.54 8.89 14.53
N TYR A 240 3.55 7.92 15.45
CA TYR A 240 3.68 6.51 15.16
C TYR A 240 2.38 5.91 14.56
N ASP A 241 2.46 5.32 13.37
CA ASP A 241 1.40 4.45 12.82
C ASP A 241 1.69 3.00 13.25
N LYS A 242 0.90 2.51 14.22
CA LYS A 242 0.97 1.14 14.77
C LYS A 242 0.99 0.02 13.72
N LYS A 243 0.64 0.31 12.47
CA LYS A 243 0.54 -0.69 11.38
C LYS A 243 1.86 -1.16 10.78
N ARG A 244 2.99 -0.48 11.00
CA ARG A 244 4.28 -0.84 10.36
C ARG A 244 5.09 -1.91 11.09
N ILE A 245 4.85 -2.13 12.38
CA ILE A 245 5.68 -3.03 13.22
C ILE A 245 5.16 -4.46 13.29
N THR A 246 3.91 -4.70 12.90
CA THR A 246 3.38 -6.07 12.71
C THR A 246 4.30 -6.91 11.81
N ILE A 247 5.05 -6.27 10.88
CA ILE A 247 6.05 -6.91 10.01
C ILE A 247 7.25 -7.50 10.77
N LEU A 248 7.57 -7.02 11.98
CA LEU A 248 8.65 -7.53 12.82
C LEU A 248 8.23 -8.66 13.75
N GLN A 249 6.94 -8.84 14.03
CA GLN A 249 6.46 -9.69 15.12
C GLN A 249 5.79 -11.00 14.70
N THR A 250 5.40 -11.19 13.44
CA THR A 250 4.80 -12.47 13.05
C THR A 250 5.78 -13.46 12.50
N LYS A 251 5.71 -14.66 13.07
CA LYS A 251 6.04 -15.91 12.39
C LYS A 251 5.22 -15.94 11.10
N ARG A 252 5.77 -15.36 10.02
CA ARG A 252 5.08 -15.23 8.73
C ARG A 252 4.52 -16.60 8.35
N MET A 253 3.24 -16.67 8.00
CA MET A 253 2.59 -17.91 7.58
C MET A 253 3.42 -18.59 6.51
N ASP A 254 3.73 -19.87 6.68
CA ASP A 254 4.48 -20.65 5.68
C ASP A 254 3.75 -20.68 4.34
N VAL A 255 4.50 -20.79 3.25
CA VAL A 255 3.91 -20.91 1.91
C VAL A 255 3.21 -22.26 1.79
N ILE A 256 1.95 -22.24 1.39
CA ILE A 256 1.14 -23.43 1.19
C ILE A 256 1.42 -23.97 -0.22
N THR A 257 2.05 -25.14 -0.30
CA THR A 257 2.41 -25.82 -1.57
C THR A 257 1.47 -27.00 -1.87
N ASP A 258 0.25 -26.97 -1.35
CA ASP A 258 -0.77 -27.98 -1.63
C ASP A 258 -1.20 -27.90 -3.11
N GLU A 259 -1.04 -29.00 -3.83
CA GLU A 259 -1.21 -29.00 -5.29
C GLU A 259 -2.65 -28.69 -5.72
N GLU A 260 -3.66 -29.17 -4.99
CA GLU A 260 -5.07 -28.90 -5.32
C GLU A 260 -5.41 -27.42 -5.13
N LYS A 261 -4.94 -26.81 -4.02
CA LYS A 261 -5.14 -25.38 -3.77
C LYS A 261 -4.41 -24.50 -4.80
N VAL A 262 -3.18 -24.86 -5.16
CA VAL A 262 -2.43 -24.15 -6.21
C VAL A 262 -3.17 -24.27 -7.56
N GLU A 263 -3.65 -25.46 -7.90
CA GLU A 263 -4.39 -25.71 -9.15
C GLU A 263 -5.69 -24.90 -9.21
N GLU A 264 -6.42 -24.81 -8.10
CA GLU A 264 -7.65 -24.01 -7.99
C GLU A 264 -7.38 -22.52 -8.27
N VAL A 265 -6.38 -21.95 -7.59
CA VAL A 265 -5.97 -20.54 -7.76
C VAL A 265 -5.51 -20.27 -9.19
N LEU A 266 -4.89 -21.24 -9.85
CA LEU A 266 -4.40 -21.14 -11.24
C LEU A 266 -5.45 -21.54 -12.30
N THR A 267 -6.72 -21.72 -11.93
CA THR A 267 -7.79 -22.10 -12.86
C THR A 267 -8.96 -21.12 -12.84
N LYS A 268 -9.50 -20.82 -11.66
CA LYS A 268 -10.73 -20.03 -11.53
C LYS A 268 -10.53 -18.57 -11.97
N GLY A 269 -11.33 -18.12 -12.93
CA GLY A 269 -11.39 -16.73 -13.39
C GLY A 269 -10.22 -16.27 -14.25
N ILE A 270 -9.28 -17.16 -14.57
CA ILE A 270 -8.06 -16.84 -15.32
C ILE A 270 -8.35 -16.80 -16.82
N LYS A 271 -7.78 -15.79 -17.49
CA LYS A 271 -7.80 -15.65 -18.94
C LYS A 271 -6.54 -16.25 -19.57
N ASP A 272 -5.37 -15.77 -19.18
CA ASP A 272 -4.05 -16.22 -19.67
C ASP A 272 -2.97 -16.09 -18.58
N ILE A 273 -1.96 -16.97 -18.61
CA ILE A 273 -0.76 -16.93 -17.75
C ILE A 273 0.49 -16.96 -18.64
N PHE A 274 1.46 -16.08 -18.37
CA PHE A 274 2.70 -15.98 -19.13
C PHE A 274 3.93 -16.28 -18.23
N PRO A 275 4.86 -17.15 -18.67
CA PRO A 275 4.94 -17.77 -20.00
C PRO A 275 4.03 -19.00 -20.17
N GLY A 276 3.39 -19.44 -19.08
CA GLY A 276 2.44 -20.54 -19.09
C GLY A 276 2.04 -20.91 -17.66
N LYS A 277 0.92 -21.64 -17.53
CA LYS A 277 0.41 -22.11 -16.23
C LYS A 277 1.43 -22.96 -15.49
N ASP A 278 2.07 -23.91 -16.18
CA ASP A 278 3.01 -24.86 -15.57
C ASP A 278 4.22 -24.16 -14.95
N ALA A 279 4.74 -23.10 -15.59
CA ALA A 279 5.88 -22.34 -15.06
C ALA A 279 5.54 -21.58 -13.77
N LEU A 280 4.33 -21.02 -13.68
CA LEU A 280 3.87 -20.38 -12.45
C LEU A 280 3.56 -21.42 -11.37
N LYS A 281 2.94 -22.55 -11.75
CA LYS A 281 2.67 -23.69 -10.85
C LYS A 281 3.96 -24.22 -10.22
N GLU A 282 5.00 -24.46 -11.02
CA GLU A 282 6.33 -24.87 -10.53
C GLU A 282 6.90 -23.85 -9.53
N SER A 283 6.78 -22.56 -9.84
CA SER A 283 7.26 -21.49 -8.95
C SER A 283 6.52 -21.49 -7.60
N MET A 284 5.21 -21.71 -7.60
CA MET A 284 4.39 -21.80 -6.37
C MET A 284 4.70 -23.07 -5.56
N LEU A 285 4.89 -24.21 -6.22
CA LEU A 285 5.19 -25.49 -5.57
C LEU A 285 6.62 -25.59 -5.02
N SER A 286 7.52 -24.71 -5.46
CA SER A 286 8.90 -24.65 -4.96
C SER A 286 9.03 -24.28 -3.48
N GLY A 287 7.96 -23.78 -2.85
CA GLY A 287 7.97 -23.21 -1.50
C GLY A 287 8.55 -21.80 -1.43
N LYS A 288 8.99 -21.21 -2.56
CA LYS A 288 9.38 -19.80 -2.64
C LYS A 288 8.16 -18.92 -2.37
N ARG A 289 8.30 -17.98 -1.43
CA ARG A 289 7.32 -16.91 -1.27
C ARG A 289 7.40 -15.95 -2.45
N LEU A 290 6.49 -16.10 -3.40
CA LEU A 290 6.36 -15.16 -4.50
C LEU A 290 5.94 -13.78 -4.00
N LYS A 291 6.60 -12.75 -4.52
CA LYS A 291 6.21 -11.34 -4.38
C LYS A 291 5.32 -10.97 -5.55
N LEU A 292 4.06 -10.60 -5.30
CA LEU A 292 3.13 -10.25 -6.35
C LEU A 292 2.49 -8.89 -6.13
N TYR A 293 2.08 -8.25 -7.22
CA TYR A 293 1.38 -6.97 -7.14
C TYR A 293 0.25 -6.84 -8.15
N THR A 294 -0.60 -5.85 -7.88
CA THR A 294 -1.49 -5.25 -8.87
C THR A 294 -1.45 -3.73 -8.68
N GLY A 295 -1.50 -2.99 -9.79
CA GLY A 295 -1.58 -1.53 -9.79
C GLY A 295 -3.02 -1.05 -9.92
N ILE A 296 -3.39 -0.03 -9.17
CA ILE A 296 -4.66 0.66 -9.34
C ILE A 296 -4.47 2.18 -9.46
N ASP A 297 -4.91 2.73 -10.57
CA ASP A 297 -5.00 4.17 -10.78
C ASP A 297 -6.30 4.70 -10.14
N PRO A 298 -6.24 5.57 -9.11
CA PRO A 298 -7.43 6.11 -8.45
C PRO A 298 -8.09 7.20 -9.31
N THR A 299 -8.70 6.78 -10.43
CA THR A 299 -9.38 7.65 -11.40
C THR A 299 -10.79 8.07 -10.97
N ALA A 300 -11.35 7.38 -9.98
CA ALA A 300 -12.59 7.71 -9.31
C ALA A 300 -12.37 7.62 -7.79
N ASN A 301 -13.34 8.03 -6.98
CA ASN A 301 -13.30 7.92 -5.52
C ASN A 301 -14.04 6.68 -4.98
N PHE A 302 -14.21 5.66 -5.81
CA PHE A 302 -14.77 4.36 -5.42
C PHE A 302 -14.17 3.20 -6.23
N ILE A 303 -14.22 2.02 -5.64
CA ILE A 303 -13.94 0.76 -6.32
C ILE A 303 -15.22 0.20 -6.96
N HIS A 304 -15.11 -0.51 -8.08
CA HIS A 304 -16.22 -1.22 -8.72
C HIS A 304 -15.91 -2.71 -8.90
N MET A 305 -16.91 -3.51 -9.29
CA MET A 305 -16.77 -4.96 -9.43
C MET A 305 -15.62 -5.43 -10.34
N GLY A 306 -15.25 -4.64 -11.37
CA GLY A 306 -14.09 -4.95 -12.21
C GLY A 306 -12.78 -5.05 -11.41
N HIS A 307 -12.62 -4.24 -10.36
CA HIS A 307 -11.47 -4.29 -9.47
C HIS A 307 -11.55 -5.47 -8.49
N MET A 308 -12.78 -5.79 -8.05
CA MET A 308 -13.03 -6.91 -7.14
C MET A 308 -12.50 -8.24 -7.69
N ILE A 309 -12.58 -8.45 -9.01
CA ILE A 309 -12.15 -9.69 -9.66
C ILE A 309 -10.67 -9.99 -9.37
N TRP A 310 -9.77 -9.05 -9.64
CA TRP A 310 -8.35 -9.25 -9.39
C TRP A 310 -7.98 -9.10 -7.90
N MET A 311 -8.73 -8.32 -7.11
CA MET A 311 -8.52 -8.28 -5.64
C MET A 311 -8.82 -9.61 -4.97
N LYS A 312 -9.87 -10.32 -5.39
CA LYS A 312 -10.16 -11.67 -4.91
C LYS A 312 -9.00 -12.62 -5.23
N LYS A 313 -8.43 -12.52 -6.44
CA LYS A 313 -7.24 -13.30 -6.81
C LYS A 313 -6.04 -12.96 -5.92
N LEU A 314 -5.78 -11.70 -5.61
CA LEU A 314 -4.74 -11.31 -4.65
C LEU A 314 -4.97 -11.93 -3.27
N ARG A 315 -6.21 -11.93 -2.76
CA ARG A 315 -6.57 -12.56 -1.48
C ARG A 315 -6.32 -14.07 -1.49
N GLU A 316 -6.56 -14.75 -2.62
CA GLU A 316 -6.23 -16.16 -2.79
C GLU A 316 -4.72 -16.42 -2.67
N PHE A 317 -3.88 -15.64 -3.36
CA PHE A 317 -2.42 -15.73 -3.22
C PHE A 317 -1.94 -15.39 -1.81
N GLN A 318 -2.54 -14.38 -1.18
CA GLN A 318 -2.26 -14.01 0.21
C GLN A 318 -2.53 -15.19 1.17
N LYS A 319 -3.67 -15.88 0.99
CA LYS A 319 -4.05 -17.08 1.77
C LYS A 319 -3.12 -18.27 1.55
N LEU A 320 -2.41 -18.32 0.43
CA LEU A 320 -1.36 -19.32 0.17
C LEU A 320 0.03 -18.90 0.72
N GLY A 321 0.13 -17.74 1.37
CA GLY A 321 1.37 -17.28 2.01
C GLY A 321 2.27 -16.50 1.07
N HIS A 322 1.78 -16.05 -0.09
CA HIS A 322 2.55 -15.18 -0.96
C HIS A 322 2.48 -13.72 -0.50
N GLU A 323 3.54 -12.94 -0.79
CA GLU A 323 3.64 -11.54 -0.38
C GLU A 323 2.90 -10.67 -1.40
N VAL A 324 1.86 -9.97 -0.95
CA VAL A 324 1.00 -9.16 -1.83
C VAL A 324 1.30 -7.68 -1.65
N ILE A 325 1.52 -6.99 -2.76
CA ILE A 325 1.61 -5.54 -2.85
C ILE A 325 0.35 -4.99 -3.52
N PHE A 326 -0.33 -4.09 -2.81
CA PHE A 326 -1.39 -3.26 -3.36
C PHE A 326 -0.78 -1.92 -3.78
N LEU A 327 -0.49 -1.78 -5.08
CA LEU A 327 0.19 -0.60 -5.61
C LEU A 327 -0.81 0.49 -6.01
N ILE A 328 -0.62 1.66 -5.44
CA ILE A 328 -1.36 2.87 -5.78
C ILE A 328 -0.64 3.55 -6.94
N GLY A 329 -1.37 3.78 -8.02
CA GLY A 329 -0.91 4.50 -9.20
C GLY A 329 -0.90 6.02 -8.99
N GLY A 330 -0.17 6.54 -8.00
CA GLY A 330 -0.20 7.96 -7.68
C GLY A 330 0.39 8.86 -8.77
N PHE A 331 1.41 8.40 -9.49
CA PHE A 331 1.97 9.11 -10.64
C PHE A 331 1.30 8.69 -11.96
N THR A 332 1.05 7.39 -12.14
CA THR A 332 0.40 6.87 -13.35
C THR A 332 -0.99 7.46 -13.55
N ALA A 333 -1.78 7.65 -12.49
CA ALA A 333 -3.09 8.30 -12.58
C ALA A 333 -3.04 9.78 -13.00
N MET A 334 -1.90 10.46 -12.78
CA MET A 334 -1.68 11.83 -13.25
C MET A 334 -1.38 11.87 -14.76
N ILE A 335 -0.93 10.77 -15.35
CA ILE A 335 -0.69 10.64 -16.80
C ILE A 335 -1.94 10.08 -17.49
N GLY A 336 -2.55 9.07 -16.89
CA GLY A 336 -3.74 8.37 -17.37
C GLY A 336 -3.43 7.25 -18.35
N ASP A 337 -3.86 6.02 -18.01
CA ASP A 337 -3.79 4.87 -18.92
C ASP A 337 -4.52 5.17 -20.24
N PRO A 338 -3.84 5.10 -21.41
CA PRO A 338 -4.43 5.46 -22.68
C PRO A 338 -5.66 4.61 -23.04
N ASP A 339 -6.70 5.26 -23.55
CA ASP A 339 -7.96 4.62 -23.91
C ASP A 339 -8.14 4.55 -25.44
N LYS A 340 -9.09 3.72 -25.88
CA LYS A 340 -9.38 3.47 -27.30
C LYS A 340 -9.94 4.69 -28.02
N THR A 341 -10.68 5.55 -27.33
CA THR A 341 -11.57 6.54 -27.96
C THR A 341 -11.20 7.99 -27.71
N TYR A 342 -10.50 8.30 -26.63
CA TYR A 342 -10.06 9.65 -26.30
C TYR A 342 -8.87 9.60 -25.34
N THR A 343 -8.02 10.63 -25.39
CA THR A 343 -6.99 10.81 -24.37
C THR A 343 -7.66 11.20 -23.05
N ARG A 344 -7.30 10.54 -21.95
CA ARG A 344 -7.85 10.84 -20.63
C ARG A 344 -7.38 12.22 -20.14
N GLU A 345 -8.22 12.87 -19.37
CA GLU A 345 -7.84 14.10 -18.66
C GLU A 345 -6.93 13.72 -17.48
N PRO A 346 -5.74 14.34 -17.36
CA PRO A 346 -4.82 14.05 -16.28
C PRO A 346 -5.40 14.50 -14.93
N LEU A 347 -5.21 13.70 -13.89
CA LEU A 347 -5.60 14.07 -12.54
C LEU A 347 -4.52 14.93 -11.86
N THR A 348 -4.96 15.85 -10.99
CA THR A 348 -4.04 16.54 -10.08
C THR A 348 -3.61 15.60 -8.95
N ARG A 349 -2.46 15.89 -8.35
CA ARG A 349 -1.96 15.13 -7.19
C ARG A 349 -2.96 15.14 -6.04
N GLU A 350 -3.60 16.28 -5.81
CA GLU A 350 -4.64 16.45 -4.79
C GLU A 350 -5.86 15.57 -5.11
N GLY A 351 -6.29 15.54 -6.37
CA GLY A 351 -7.41 14.70 -6.81
C GLY A 351 -7.14 13.21 -6.68
N VAL A 352 -5.91 12.77 -7.01
CA VAL A 352 -5.45 11.39 -6.78
C VAL A 352 -5.50 11.04 -5.28
N LYS A 353 -5.02 11.94 -4.42
CA LYS A 353 -5.03 11.75 -2.95
C LYS A 353 -6.45 11.66 -2.38
N GLU A 354 -7.35 12.54 -2.83
CA GLU A 354 -8.75 12.54 -2.42
C GLU A 354 -9.46 11.25 -2.84
N ASN A 355 -9.30 10.84 -4.10
CA ASN A 355 -9.86 9.60 -4.63
C ASN A 355 -9.41 8.38 -3.83
N PHE A 356 -8.15 8.35 -3.42
CA PHE A 356 -7.56 7.22 -2.71
C PHE A 356 -8.08 7.03 -1.27
N GLN A 357 -8.54 8.09 -0.58
CA GLN A 357 -8.96 7.98 0.83
C GLN A 357 -10.01 6.87 1.07
N ASN A 358 -10.95 6.71 0.14
CA ASN A 358 -12.01 5.70 0.24
C ASN A 358 -11.60 4.33 -0.35
N TYR A 359 -10.58 4.28 -1.21
CA TYR A 359 -10.15 3.04 -1.87
C TYR A 359 -9.68 1.99 -0.87
N LYS A 360 -8.91 2.40 0.15
CA LYS A 360 -8.42 1.47 1.16
C LYS A 360 -9.59 0.85 1.95
N ALA A 361 -10.59 1.64 2.31
CA ALA A 361 -11.78 1.17 3.02
C ALA A 361 -12.63 0.20 2.17
N ASP A 362 -12.81 0.51 0.89
CA ASP A 362 -13.51 -0.38 -0.05
C ASP A 362 -12.73 -1.68 -0.28
N ALA A 363 -11.42 -1.59 -0.51
CA ALA A 363 -10.56 -2.74 -0.74
C ALA A 363 -10.48 -3.64 0.50
N ALA A 364 -10.56 -3.08 1.72
CA ALA A 364 -10.50 -3.84 2.97
C ALA A 364 -11.68 -4.80 3.17
N LYS A 365 -12.75 -4.66 2.38
CA LYS A 365 -13.87 -5.62 2.35
C LYS A 365 -13.52 -6.92 1.63
N ILE A 366 -12.46 -6.92 0.81
CA ILE A 366 -12.00 -8.08 0.02
C ILE A 366 -10.60 -8.54 0.47
N LEU A 367 -9.72 -7.55 0.67
CA LEU A 367 -8.32 -7.71 1.02
C LEU A 367 -8.14 -7.51 2.52
N ASP A 368 -7.24 -8.30 3.11
CA ASP A 368 -6.95 -8.22 4.53
C ASP A 368 -5.59 -7.55 4.73
N PHE A 369 -5.61 -6.22 4.86
CA PHE A 369 -4.40 -5.42 4.94
C PHE A 369 -3.62 -5.66 6.24
N ASP A 370 -4.35 -5.93 7.32
CA ASP A 370 -3.82 -6.00 8.67
C ASP A 370 -3.76 -7.46 9.17
N TRP A 371 -3.77 -8.46 8.25
CA TRP A 371 -3.64 -9.87 8.63
C TRP A 371 -2.29 -10.10 9.31
N GLU A 372 -2.34 -10.43 10.59
CA GLU A 372 -1.19 -10.65 11.46
C GLU A 372 -0.10 -11.48 10.78
N ASP A 373 -0.42 -12.64 10.19
CA ASP A 373 0.58 -13.57 9.65
C ASP A 373 1.10 -13.25 8.24
N ASN A 374 0.36 -12.47 7.44
CA ASN A 374 0.72 -12.15 6.05
C ASN A 374 0.04 -10.85 5.58
N PRO A 375 0.46 -9.67 6.10
CA PRO A 375 -0.16 -8.39 5.79
C PRO A 375 0.08 -7.98 4.33
N ILE A 376 -0.80 -7.13 3.79
CA ILE A 376 -0.65 -6.59 2.44
C ILE A 376 0.16 -5.30 2.51
N LEU A 377 1.21 -5.22 1.70
CA LEU A 377 2.02 -4.03 1.58
C LEU A 377 1.32 -3.01 0.68
N VAL A 378 1.10 -1.80 1.17
CA VAL A 378 0.54 -0.71 0.37
C VAL A 378 1.68 0.22 -0.05
N GLN A 379 1.86 0.42 -1.35
CA GLN A 379 2.90 1.27 -1.92
C GLN A 379 2.30 2.28 -2.90
N ASN A 380 3.04 3.34 -3.23
CA ASN A 380 2.61 4.37 -4.17
C ASN A 380 3.69 4.64 -5.20
N ASN A 381 3.39 4.43 -6.49
CA ASN A 381 4.38 4.62 -7.54
C ASN A 381 4.82 6.07 -7.75
N TYR A 382 4.13 7.04 -7.15
CA TYR A 382 4.63 8.41 -7.07
C TYR A 382 5.99 8.48 -6.36
N ASP A 383 6.23 7.61 -5.39
CA ASP A 383 7.41 7.66 -4.54
C ASP A 383 8.70 7.45 -5.35
N TRP A 384 8.68 6.63 -6.41
CA TRP A 384 9.84 6.43 -7.29
C TRP A 384 9.69 7.07 -8.67
N LEU A 385 8.51 7.06 -9.29
CA LEU A 385 8.34 7.60 -10.65
C LEU A 385 8.55 9.12 -10.70
N SER A 386 8.20 9.84 -9.63
CA SER A 386 8.42 11.29 -9.56
C SER A 386 9.89 11.69 -9.43
N GLN A 387 10.76 10.75 -9.05
CA GLN A 387 12.19 10.96 -8.84
C GLN A 387 13.05 10.61 -10.07
N LEU A 388 12.44 10.01 -11.10
CA LEU A 388 13.16 9.60 -12.30
C LEU A 388 13.73 10.81 -13.04
N THR A 389 15.05 10.84 -13.19
CA THR A 389 15.74 11.85 -14.00
C THR A 389 15.56 11.56 -15.49
N LEU A 390 15.90 12.53 -16.34
CA LEU A 390 15.88 12.32 -17.78
C LEU A 390 16.80 11.16 -18.22
N ASP A 391 17.97 11.02 -17.59
CA ASP A 391 18.88 9.91 -17.84
C ASP A 391 18.23 8.55 -17.50
N SER A 392 17.55 8.46 -16.35
CA SER A 392 16.79 7.26 -15.96
C SER A 392 15.70 6.96 -16.99
N TRP A 393 14.97 7.98 -17.45
CA TRP A 393 13.95 7.85 -18.47
C TRP A 393 14.50 7.34 -19.80
N ILE A 394 15.62 7.90 -20.28
CA ILE A 394 16.27 7.46 -21.51
C ILE A 394 16.70 6.00 -21.38
N HIS A 395 17.25 5.60 -20.24
CA HIS A 395 17.60 4.21 -19.98
C HIS A 395 16.37 3.29 -20.05
N ILE A 396 15.27 3.63 -19.38
CA ILE A 396 14.02 2.85 -19.42
C ILE A 396 13.50 2.74 -20.86
N MET A 397 13.38 3.86 -21.57
CA MET A 397 12.88 3.90 -22.95
C MET A 397 13.74 3.07 -23.91
N SER A 398 15.06 2.99 -23.69
CA SER A 398 15.95 2.21 -24.56
C SER A 398 15.70 0.70 -24.56
N ASN A 399 14.94 0.20 -23.58
CA ASN A 399 14.66 -1.23 -23.43
C ASN A 399 13.44 -1.71 -24.25
N VAL A 400 12.66 -0.81 -24.84
CA VAL A 400 11.42 -1.15 -25.57
C VAL A 400 11.37 -0.37 -26.89
N THR A 401 11.03 -1.04 -27.99
CA THR A 401 10.93 -0.38 -29.29
C THR A 401 9.59 0.34 -29.45
N LEU A 402 9.60 1.44 -30.21
CA LEU A 402 8.37 2.13 -30.57
C LEU A 402 7.41 1.21 -31.34
N GLN A 403 7.94 0.35 -32.23
CA GLN A 403 7.15 -0.63 -32.98
C GLN A 403 6.43 -1.61 -32.05
N HIS A 404 7.04 -2.00 -30.93
CA HIS A 404 6.39 -2.85 -29.94
C HIS A 404 5.19 -2.13 -29.30
N ILE A 405 5.36 -0.87 -28.89
CA ILE A 405 4.25 -0.06 -28.34
C ILE A 405 3.12 0.10 -29.36
N LEU A 406 3.44 0.48 -30.59
CA LEU A 406 2.45 0.68 -31.65
C LEU A 406 1.79 -0.61 -32.13
N SER A 407 2.32 -1.79 -31.77
CA SER A 407 1.69 -3.05 -32.11
C SER A 407 0.41 -3.32 -31.29
N HIS A 408 0.23 -2.63 -30.17
CA HIS A 408 -0.98 -2.77 -29.36
C HIS A 408 -2.22 -2.27 -30.12
N ASP A 409 -3.31 -3.05 -30.09
CA ASP A 409 -4.52 -2.78 -30.88
C ASP A 409 -5.09 -1.38 -30.67
N MET A 410 -5.01 -0.84 -29.45
CA MET A 410 -5.49 0.52 -29.17
C MET A 410 -4.70 1.59 -29.95
N PHE A 411 -3.37 1.50 -30.00
CA PHE A 411 -2.56 2.44 -30.76
C PHE A 411 -2.68 2.19 -32.26
N ARG A 412 -2.71 0.91 -32.68
CA ARG A 412 -2.88 0.53 -34.08
C ARG A 412 -4.18 1.06 -34.67
N ASN A 413 -5.30 0.84 -33.98
CA ASN A 413 -6.61 1.31 -34.44
C ASN A 413 -6.66 2.83 -34.52
N ARG A 414 -6.11 3.55 -33.52
CA ARG A 414 -6.06 5.02 -33.56
C ARG A 414 -5.19 5.55 -34.70
N LEU A 415 -4.09 4.87 -35.04
CA LEU A 415 -3.29 5.21 -36.22
C LEU A 415 -4.06 4.99 -37.52
N GLU A 416 -4.73 3.85 -37.66
CA GLU A 416 -5.55 3.52 -38.84
C GLU A 416 -6.73 4.49 -39.02
N GLU A 417 -7.39 4.85 -37.91
CA GLU A 417 -8.53 5.78 -37.86
C GLU A 417 -8.09 7.26 -37.86
N GLN A 418 -6.78 7.54 -37.87
CA GLN A 418 -6.21 8.89 -37.77
C GLN A 418 -6.67 9.69 -36.54
N THR A 419 -7.00 8.98 -35.45
CA THR A 419 -7.28 9.60 -34.16
C THR A 419 -5.96 9.98 -33.48
N PRO A 420 -5.77 11.23 -33.02
CA PRO A 420 -4.49 11.69 -32.47
C PRO A 420 -4.01 10.80 -31.32
N ILE A 421 -2.72 10.43 -31.27
CA ILE A 421 -2.07 9.75 -30.13
C ILE A 421 -1.02 10.72 -29.57
N ARG A 422 -1.10 11.05 -28.28
CA ARG A 422 -0.15 11.99 -27.65
C ARG A 422 1.09 11.25 -27.17
N LEU A 423 2.25 11.90 -27.21
CA LEU A 423 3.53 11.26 -26.85
C LEU A 423 3.58 10.71 -25.42
N HIS A 424 2.92 11.37 -24.46
CA HIS A 424 2.87 10.87 -23.08
C HIS A 424 2.10 9.54 -22.96
N GLU A 425 1.15 9.27 -23.86
CA GLU A 425 0.39 8.01 -23.89
C GLU A 425 1.32 6.83 -24.22
N ILE A 426 2.35 7.06 -25.04
CA ILE A 426 3.37 6.05 -25.40
C ILE A 426 4.28 5.73 -24.20
N VAL A 427 4.43 6.66 -23.26
CA VAL A 427 5.28 6.49 -22.07
C VAL A 427 4.56 5.71 -20.97
N TYR A 428 3.23 5.71 -20.94
CA TYR A 428 2.44 5.05 -19.89
C TYR A 428 2.79 3.57 -19.66
N PRO A 429 2.88 2.70 -20.69
CA PRO A 429 3.27 1.30 -20.48
C PRO A 429 4.66 1.14 -19.86
N LEU A 430 5.57 2.10 -20.06
CA LEU A 430 6.90 2.12 -19.48
C LEU A 430 6.88 2.54 -18.01
N LEU A 431 6.03 3.51 -17.63
CA LEU A 431 5.80 3.91 -16.25
C LEU A 431 5.32 2.70 -15.42
N GLN A 432 4.22 2.08 -15.84
CA GLN A 432 3.66 0.90 -15.16
C GLN A 432 4.65 -0.27 -15.20
N GLY A 433 5.33 -0.49 -16.32
CA GLY A 433 6.30 -1.56 -16.42
C GLY A 433 7.50 -1.37 -15.49
N TYR A 434 7.92 -0.13 -15.25
CA TYR A 434 9.01 0.19 -14.33
C TYR A 434 8.64 -0.03 -12.86
N ASP A 435 7.36 0.05 -12.49
CA ASP A 435 6.88 -0.30 -11.15
C ASP A 435 7.30 -1.74 -10.78
N SER A 436 7.21 -2.68 -11.75
CA SER A 436 7.70 -4.05 -11.55
C SER A 436 9.20 -4.09 -11.26
N VAL A 437 10.00 -3.34 -12.03
CA VAL A 437 11.46 -3.27 -11.89
C VAL A 437 11.84 -2.74 -10.52
N HIS A 438 11.19 -1.67 -10.07
CA HIS A 438 11.46 -1.06 -8.76
C HIS A 438 11.10 -1.99 -7.60
N MET A 439 9.98 -2.71 -7.70
CA MET A 439 9.52 -3.62 -6.66
C MET A 439 10.14 -5.02 -6.74
N GLU A 440 10.83 -5.37 -7.83
CA GLU A 440 11.41 -6.68 -8.09
C GLU A 440 10.41 -7.83 -7.87
N VAL A 441 9.26 -7.79 -8.53
CA VAL A 441 8.17 -8.75 -8.29
C VAL A 441 8.41 -10.09 -9.00
N ASP A 442 7.77 -11.15 -8.54
CA ASP A 442 7.76 -12.47 -9.20
C ASP A 442 6.50 -12.69 -10.06
N LEU A 443 5.41 -11.99 -9.75
CA LEU A 443 4.12 -12.14 -10.42
C LEU A 443 3.37 -10.79 -10.46
N GLU A 444 2.84 -10.43 -11.63
CA GLU A 444 1.86 -9.34 -11.76
C GLU A 444 0.48 -9.90 -12.09
N VAL A 445 -0.54 -9.44 -11.37
CA VAL A 445 -1.94 -9.83 -11.57
C VAL A 445 -2.73 -8.63 -12.07
N GLY A 446 -3.55 -8.81 -13.11
CA GLY A 446 -4.39 -7.73 -13.63
C GLY A 446 -5.54 -8.24 -14.51
N GLY A 447 -6.40 -7.34 -14.97
CA GLY A 447 -7.41 -7.67 -15.97
C GLY A 447 -6.76 -7.98 -17.34
N SER A 448 -7.45 -8.75 -18.19
CA SER A 448 -6.93 -9.07 -19.53
C SER A 448 -6.78 -7.86 -20.45
N ASP A 449 -7.36 -6.72 -20.10
CA ASP A 449 -7.13 -5.43 -20.75
C ASP A 449 -5.79 -4.78 -20.39
N GLN A 450 -5.13 -5.21 -19.31
CA GLN A 450 -3.82 -4.73 -18.87
C GLN A 450 -2.66 -5.60 -19.38
N THR A 451 -2.95 -6.69 -20.10
CA THR A 451 -1.97 -7.68 -20.58
C THR A 451 -0.74 -7.03 -21.23
N PHE A 452 -0.96 -6.02 -22.08
CA PHE A 452 0.13 -5.34 -22.77
C PHE A 452 1.08 -4.58 -21.82
N ASN A 453 0.53 -3.81 -20.88
CA ASN A 453 1.32 -3.06 -19.91
C ASN A 453 2.09 -4.02 -18.99
N MET A 454 1.44 -5.09 -18.51
CA MET A 454 2.10 -6.09 -17.66
C MET A 454 3.25 -6.81 -18.37
N LEU A 455 3.05 -7.18 -19.65
CA LEU A 455 4.09 -7.80 -20.47
C LEU A 455 5.24 -6.82 -20.78
N THR A 456 4.94 -5.52 -20.95
CA THR A 456 5.98 -4.49 -21.06
C THR A 456 6.84 -4.47 -19.81
N GLY A 457 6.25 -4.53 -18.61
CA GLY A 457 6.99 -4.66 -17.37
C GLY A 457 7.83 -5.94 -17.29
N ARG A 458 7.40 -7.05 -17.91
CA ARG A 458 8.19 -8.29 -17.96
C ARG A 458 9.44 -8.10 -18.81
N VAL A 459 9.31 -7.42 -19.95
CA VAL A 459 10.45 -7.07 -20.81
C VAL A 459 11.43 -6.17 -20.06
N LEU A 460 10.92 -5.17 -19.34
CA LEU A 460 11.75 -4.24 -18.57
C LEU A 460 12.51 -4.93 -17.43
N GLU A 461 11.84 -5.77 -16.63
CA GLU A 461 12.53 -6.53 -15.56
C GLU A 461 13.66 -7.40 -16.11
N ARG A 462 13.40 -8.13 -17.20
CA ARG A 462 14.41 -8.97 -17.82
C ARG A 462 15.61 -8.16 -18.30
N ASN A 463 15.36 -7.03 -18.95
CA ASN A 463 16.42 -6.25 -19.58
C ASN A 463 17.20 -5.38 -18.58
N ILE A 464 16.56 -4.87 -17.52
CA ILE A 464 17.18 -3.94 -16.56
C ILE A 464 17.82 -4.68 -15.38
N ILE A 465 17.13 -5.69 -14.82
CA ILE A 465 17.59 -6.41 -13.61
C ILE A 465 17.83 -7.90 -13.84
N GLY A 466 17.65 -8.42 -15.05
CA GLY A 466 17.91 -9.82 -15.36
C GLY A 466 16.93 -10.82 -14.73
N LYS A 467 15.74 -10.34 -14.32
CA LYS A 467 14.71 -11.16 -13.64
C LYS A 467 13.56 -11.50 -14.59
N GLU A 468 13.04 -12.71 -14.50
CA GLU A 468 11.80 -13.12 -15.15
C GLU A 468 10.64 -13.05 -14.13
N LYS A 469 9.59 -12.27 -14.42
CA LYS A 469 8.31 -12.31 -13.68
C LYS A 469 7.21 -13.00 -14.47
N HIS A 470 6.29 -13.63 -13.76
CA HIS A 470 5.04 -14.15 -14.32
C HIS A 470 4.01 -13.04 -14.52
N VAL A 471 3.10 -13.23 -15.48
CA VAL A 471 1.93 -12.37 -15.66
C VAL A 471 0.68 -13.25 -15.65
N LEU A 472 -0.29 -12.93 -14.80
CA LEU A 472 -1.57 -13.62 -14.69
C LEU A 472 -2.69 -12.62 -14.99
N THR A 473 -3.45 -12.93 -16.04
CA THR A 473 -4.56 -12.08 -16.47
C THR A 473 -5.89 -12.71 -16.06
N MET A 474 -6.78 -11.89 -15.50
CA MET A 474 -8.14 -12.28 -15.15
C MET A 474 -9.10 -12.03 -16.31
N LYS A 475 -10.10 -12.90 -16.49
CA LYS A 475 -11.20 -12.65 -17.42
C LYS A 475 -11.93 -11.36 -17.03
N LEU A 476 -12.43 -10.66 -18.04
CA LEU A 476 -13.28 -9.50 -17.86
C LEU A 476 -14.74 -9.95 -17.81
N LEU A 477 -15.54 -9.29 -16.96
CA LEU A 477 -16.98 -9.51 -16.97
C LEU A 477 -17.60 -8.79 -18.18
N THR A 478 -17.95 -9.56 -19.21
CA THR A 478 -18.53 -9.07 -20.46
C THR A 478 -19.87 -9.74 -20.76
N ASP A 479 -20.68 -9.11 -21.61
CA ASP A 479 -21.82 -9.76 -22.25
C ASP A 479 -21.36 -10.72 -23.38
N ASN A 480 -22.31 -11.42 -24.02
CA ASN A 480 -22.04 -12.33 -25.14
C ASN A 480 -21.45 -11.64 -26.37
N ASN A 481 -21.52 -10.31 -26.47
CA ASN A 481 -20.91 -9.53 -27.54
C ASN A 481 -19.50 -9.04 -27.16
N GLY A 482 -18.96 -9.48 -26.01
CA GLY A 482 -17.66 -9.07 -25.50
C GLY A 482 -17.63 -7.64 -24.92
N LYS A 483 -18.79 -7.01 -24.72
CA LYS A 483 -18.87 -5.66 -24.16
C LYS A 483 -18.76 -5.73 -22.65
N LYS A 484 -17.81 -4.98 -22.08
CA LYS A 484 -17.62 -4.88 -20.62
C LYS A 484 -18.90 -4.42 -19.93
N MET A 485 -19.28 -5.13 -18.87
CA MET A 485 -20.32 -4.70 -17.95
C MET A 485 -19.85 -3.44 -17.23
N GLY A 486 -20.60 -2.33 -17.30
CA GLY A 486 -20.34 -1.23 -16.37
C GLY A 486 -20.79 0.18 -16.78
N LYS A 487 -20.17 0.80 -17.79
CA LYS A 487 -20.35 2.25 -18.01
C LYS A 487 -21.50 2.63 -18.95
N THR A 488 -21.83 1.79 -19.93
CA THR A 488 -22.85 2.10 -20.95
C THR A 488 -24.16 1.34 -20.79
N THR A 489 -24.18 0.27 -19.98
CA THR A 489 -25.36 -0.58 -19.75
C THR A 489 -26.10 -0.26 -18.45
N GLY A 490 -25.56 0.61 -17.59
CA GLY A 490 -26.18 1.01 -16.31
C GLY A 490 -26.05 -0.03 -15.18
N ASN A 491 -25.45 -1.18 -15.46
CA ASN A 491 -25.38 -2.32 -14.52
C ASN A 491 -24.02 -2.46 -13.83
N ALA A 492 -23.16 -1.42 -13.84
CA ALA A 492 -21.95 -1.40 -13.01
C ALA A 492 -22.31 -1.47 -11.53
N ILE A 493 -21.77 -2.46 -10.83
CA ILE A 493 -21.83 -2.54 -9.37
C ILE A 493 -20.61 -1.79 -8.80
N SER A 494 -20.87 -0.82 -7.93
CA SER A 494 -19.90 0.04 -7.26
C SER A 494 -20.01 -0.12 -5.75
N PHE A 495 -18.89 0.01 -5.03
CA PHE A 495 -18.87 0.02 -3.57
C PHE A 495 -19.59 1.22 -2.94
N LYS A 496 -20.01 2.21 -3.75
CA LYS A 496 -20.90 3.30 -3.36
C LYS A 496 -22.39 3.02 -3.53
N ASP A 497 -22.75 1.93 -4.20
CA ASP A 497 -24.15 1.57 -4.36
C ASP A 497 -24.78 1.24 -3.01
N SER A 498 -26.07 1.55 -2.84
CA SER A 498 -26.81 1.08 -1.67
C SER A 498 -26.99 -0.44 -1.72
N PRO A 499 -27.25 -1.13 -0.58
CA PRO A 499 -27.53 -2.56 -0.59
C PRO A 499 -28.61 -2.96 -1.60
N ARG A 500 -29.64 -2.12 -1.70
CA ARG A 500 -30.76 -2.28 -2.64
C ARG A 500 -30.33 -2.12 -4.10
N ASP A 501 -29.41 -1.21 -4.39
CA ASP A 501 -28.87 -1.01 -5.74
C ASP A 501 -27.97 -2.18 -6.15
N VAL A 502 -27.09 -2.65 -5.26
CA VAL A 502 -26.25 -3.85 -5.50
C VAL A 502 -27.14 -5.03 -5.84
N TYR A 503 -28.10 -5.35 -4.96
CA TYR A 503 -29.04 -6.46 -5.16
C TYR A 503 -29.81 -6.30 -6.48
N GLY A 504 -30.42 -5.13 -6.69
CA GLY A 504 -31.23 -4.85 -7.87
C GLY A 504 -30.48 -4.83 -9.20
N LYS A 505 -29.16 -4.57 -9.18
CA LYS A 505 -28.27 -4.63 -10.36
C LYS A 505 -27.91 -6.08 -10.70
N VAL A 506 -27.58 -6.91 -9.70
CA VAL A 506 -27.34 -8.35 -9.93
C VAL A 506 -28.59 -9.02 -10.49
N MET A 507 -29.77 -8.70 -9.93
CA MET A 507 -31.05 -9.19 -10.44
C MET A 507 -31.34 -8.77 -11.89
N SER A 508 -30.67 -7.74 -12.41
CA SER A 508 -30.80 -7.28 -13.80
C SER A 508 -29.81 -7.93 -14.77
N PHE A 509 -28.90 -8.79 -14.29
CA PHE A 509 -28.00 -9.52 -15.18
C PHE A 509 -28.80 -10.42 -16.12
N ALA A 510 -28.34 -10.54 -17.36
CA ALA A 510 -28.89 -11.50 -18.29
C ALA A 510 -28.47 -12.92 -17.87
N ASP A 511 -29.33 -13.92 -18.10
CA ASP A 511 -29.14 -15.29 -17.58
C ASP A 511 -27.85 -15.91 -18.12
N GLU A 512 -27.51 -15.59 -19.38
CA GLU A 512 -26.30 -16.03 -20.07
C GLU A 512 -24.99 -15.55 -19.43
N ILE A 513 -25.01 -14.45 -18.68
CA ILE A 513 -23.80 -13.89 -18.04
C ILE A 513 -23.55 -14.56 -16.68
N LEU A 514 -24.57 -15.21 -16.09
CA LEU A 514 -24.49 -15.76 -14.74
C LEU A 514 -23.33 -16.75 -14.53
N PRO A 515 -23.04 -17.69 -15.44
CA PRO A 515 -21.88 -18.58 -15.27
C PRO A 515 -20.56 -17.81 -15.07
N LEU A 516 -20.31 -16.81 -15.91
CA LEU A 516 -19.11 -15.96 -15.82
C LEU A 516 -19.15 -15.05 -14.58
N ALA A 517 -20.32 -14.51 -14.23
CA ALA A 517 -20.48 -13.70 -13.03
C ALA A 517 -20.20 -14.50 -11.75
N TYR A 518 -20.65 -15.76 -11.68
CA TYR A 518 -20.32 -16.66 -10.58
C TYR A 518 -18.83 -16.97 -10.53
N GLU A 519 -18.23 -17.32 -11.66
CA GLU A 519 -16.79 -17.59 -11.74
C GLU A 519 -15.94 -16.44 -11.23
N LEU A 520 -16.31 -15.19 -11.56
CA LEU A 520 -15.49 -14.01 -11.28
C LEU A 520 -15.83 -13.30 -9.96
N LEU A 521 -17.05 -13.43 -9.46
CA LEU A 521 -17.53 -12.61 -8.33
C LEU A 521 -17.86 -13.44 -7.09
N SER A 522 -18.27 -14.70 -7.24
CA SER A 522 -18.64 -15.58 -6.12
C SER A 522 -17.42 -16.26 -5.48
N GLU A 523 -17.53 -16.59 -4.20
CA GLU A 523 -16.56 -17.38 -3.45
C GLU A 523 -16.68 -18.89 -3.73
N LYS A 524 -17.76 -19.32 -4.39
CA LYS A 524 -17.98 -20.72 -4.77
C LYS A 524 -16.85 -21.28 -5.62
N ASN A 525 -16.45 -22.52 -5.36
CA ASN A 525 -15.47 -23.20 -6.19
C ASN A 525 -16.07 -23.63 -7.55
N MET A 526 -15.24 -24.10 -8.47
CA MET A 526 -15.70 -24.47 -9.83
C MET A 526 -16.73 -25.61 -9.81
N SER A 527 -16.60 -26.60 -8.93
CA SER A 527 -17.55 -27.70 -8.81
C SER A 527 -18.93 -27.22 -8.34
N GLU A 528 -18.96 -26.30 -7.36
CA GLU A 528 -20.19 -25.66 -6.92
C GLU A 528 -20.84 -24.85 -8.04
N ILE A 529 -20.06 -24.10 -8.82
CA ILE A 529 -20.56 -23.30 -9.95
C ILE A 529 -21.13 -24.22 -11.04
N GLU A 530 -20.44 -25.30 -11.39
CA GLU A 530 -20.92 -26.30 -12.37
C GLU A 530 -22.26 -26.90 -11.94
N SER A 531 -22.45 -27.14 -10.65
CA SER A 531 -23.71 -27.65 -10.07
C SER A 531 -24.89 -26.68 -10.20
N LEU A 532 -24.65 -25.39 -10.46
CA LEU A 532 -25.69 -24.38 -10.72
C LEU A 532 -26.22 -24.43 -12.15
N THR A 533 -25.49 -25.04 -13.09
CA THR A 533 -25.86 -25.08 -14.52
C THR A 533 -27.28 -25.62 -14.77
N PRO A 534 -27.73 -26.74 -14.17
CA PRO A 534 -29.10 -27.21 -14.33
C PRO A 534 -30.15 -26.24 -13.74
N LYS A 535 -29.80 -25.52 -12.68
CA LYS A 535 -30.66 -24.54 -12.03
C LYS A 535 -30.79 -23.25 -12.84
N LEU A 536 -29.75 -22.84 -13.56
CA LEU A 536 -29.81 -21.68 -14.46
C LEU A 536 -30.89 -21.85 -15.54
N SER A 537 -31.07 -23.06 -16.06
CA SER A 537 -32.09 -23.35 -17.08
C SER A 537 -33.51 -23.48 -16.52
N THR A 538 -33.65 -23.82 -15.23
CA THR A 538 -34.95 -24.16 -14.62
C THR A 538 -35.47 -23.09 -13.67
N ASN A 539 -34.58 -22.36 -13.00
CA ASN A 539 -34.90 -21.30 -12.05
C ASN A 539 -33.78 -20.23 -11.98
N PRO A 540 -33.54 -19.47 -13.07
CA PRO A 540 -32.51 -18.44 -13.11
C PRO A 540 -32.74 -17.32 -12.09
N MET A 541 -33.99 -17.09 -11.68
CA MET A 541 -34.34 -16.08 -10.68
C MET A 541 -33.72 -16.38 -9.32
N GLU A 542 -33.86 -17.61 -8.81
CA GLU A 542 -33.27 -17.98 -7.52
C GLU A 542 -31.75 -17.97 -7.57
N VAL A 543 -31.16 -18.40 -8.70
CA VAL A 543 -29.70 -18.29 -8.91
C VAL A 543 -29.25 -16.81 -8.88
N LYS A 544 -30.00 -15.89 -9.47
CA LYS A 544 -29.69 -14.44 -9.34
C LYS A 544 -29.79 -13.94 -7.91
N LYS A 545 -30.83 -14.35 -7.17
CA LYS A 545 -31.03 -13.95 -5.77
C LYS A 545 -29.87 -14.39 -4.89
N ASP A 546 -29.38 -15.62 -5.09
CA ASP A 546 -28.25 -16.16 -4.35
C ASP A 546 -26.99 -15.30 -4.58
N LEU A 547 -26.66 -15.00 -5.85
CA LEU A 547 -25.51 -14.13 -6.17
C LEU A 547 -25.73 -12.70 -5.66
N ALA A 548 -26.94 -12.17 -5.77
CA ALA A 548 -27.30 -10.83 -5.31
C ALA A 548 -27.11 -10.70 -3.80
N PHE A 549 -27.52 -11.71 -3.05
CA PHE A 549 -27.34 -11.79 -1.61
C PHE A 549 -25.85 -11.85 -1.25
N GLU A 550 -25.09 -12.74 -1.89
CA GLU A 550 -23.66 -12.91 -1.64
C GLU A 550 -22.87 -11.60 -1.85
N LEU A 551 -23.11 -10.91 -2.97
CA LEU A 551 -22.41 -9.66 -3.28
C LEU A 551 -22.87 -8.51 -2.37
N THR A 552 -24.15 -8.45 -2.03
CA THR A 552 -24.64 -7.43 -1.09
C THR A 552 -24.05 -7.64 0.31
N LYS A 553 -23.93 -8.89 0.75
CA LYS A 553 -23.30 -9.25 2.03
C LYS A 553 -21.83 -8.86 2.05
N LEU A 554 -21.08 -9.16 0.99
CA LEU A 554 -19.66 -8.81 0.87
C LEU A 554 -19.43 -7.30 0.89
N MET A 555 -20.28 -6.54 0.20
CA MET A 555 -20.10 -5.09 0.04
C MET A 555 -20.66 -4.29 1.23
N HIS A 556 -21.57 -4.87 2.01
CA HIS A 556 -22.23 -4.23 3.14
C HIS A 556 -22.20 -5.15 4.36
N SER A 557 -23.33 -5.82 4.65
CA SER A 557 -23.48 -6.76 5.76
C SER A 557 -24.53 -7.81 5.43
N GLU A 558 -24.54 -8.89 6.20
CA GLU A 558 -25.56 -9.95 6.07
C GLU A 558 -26.97 -9.40 6.31
N LYS A 559 -27.14 -8.56 7.35
CA LYS A 559 -28.42 -7.91 7.65
C LYS A 559 -28.90 -7.01 6.50
N ASP A 560 -28.00 -6.27 5.86
CA ASP A 560 -28.33 -5.43 4.72
C ASP A 560 -28.72 -6.27 3.50
N ALA A 561 -28.08 -7.42 3.30
CA ALA A 561 -28.42 -8.36 2.23
C ALA A 561 -29.80 -9.00 2.44
N GLU A 562 -30.13 -9.38 3.69
CA GLU A 562 -31.46 -9.88 4.06
C GLU A 562 -32.55 -8.83 3.81
N LYS A 563 -32.32 -7.58 4.26
CA LYS A 563 -33.25 -6.47 4.01
C LYS A 563 -33.42 -6.22 2.51
N ALA A 564 -32.33 -6.15 1.75
CA ALA A 564 -32.39 -5.93 0.30
C ALA A 564 -33.14 -7.05 -0.44
N ALA A 565 -33.00 -8.31 0.00
CA ALA A 565 -33.74 -9.44 -0.55
C ALA A 565 -35.26 -9.34 -0.25
N GLN A 566 -35.63 -9.00 0.99
CA GLN A 566 -37.01 -8.77 1.39
C GLN A 566 -37.63 -7.61 0.60
N ASP A 567 -36.95 -6.47 0.55
CA ASP A 567 -37.36 -5.29 -0.21
C ASP A 567 -37.58 -5.64 -1.69
N PHE A 568 -36.68 -6.43 -2.28
CA PHE A 568 -36.83 -6.87 -3.68
C PHE A 568 -38.08 -7.73 -3.88
N THR A 569 -38.35 -8.68 -2.98
CA THR A 569 -39.58 -9.48 -3.01
C THR A 569 -40.82 -8.61 -2.88
N THR A 570 -40.90 -7.74 -1.88
CA THR A 570 -42.04 -6.83 -1.66
C THR A 570 -42.28 -5.92 -2.88
N ILE A 571 -41.24 -5.28 -3.40
CA ILE A 571 -41.34 -4.28 -4.45
C ILE A 571 -41.56 -4.88 -5.83
N VAL A 572 -40.77 -5.89 -6.18
CA VAL A 572 -40.67 -6.36 -7.57
C VAL A 572 -41.54 -7.59 -7.77
N GLN A 573 -41.61 -8.48 -6.77
CA GLN A 573 -42.44 -9.68 -6.86
C GLN A 573 -43.89 -9.38 -6.45
N ASN A 574 -44.11 -8.66 -5.33
CA ASN A 574 -45.46 -8.38 -4.82
C ASN A 574 -46.04 -7.05 -5.31
N LYS A 575 -45.21 -6.14 -5.87
CA LYS A 575 -45.60 -4.77 -6.29
C LYS A 575 -46.11 -3.88 -5.16
N GLU A 576 -45.64 -4.12 -3.94
CA GLU A 576 -45.98 -3.36 -2.75
C GLU A 576 -44.95 -2.26 -2.47
N ILE A 577 -45.37 -1.22 -1.75
CA ILE A 577 -44.50 -0.13 -1.31
C ILE A 577 -43.78 -0.59 -0.03
N PRO A 578 -42.45 -0.45 0.10
CA PRO A 578 -41.75 -0.77 1.33
C PRO A 578 -42.25 0.06 2.51
N ASP A 579 -42.17 -0.50 3.72
CA ASP A 579 -42.51 0.21 4.96
C ASP A 579 -41.54 1.37 5.28
N ASP A 580 -40.31 1.30 4.76
CA ASP A 580 -39.21 2.24 5.02
C ASP A 580 -38.83 2.99 3.72
N ILE A 581 -39.68 3.95 3.30
CA ILE A 581 -39.39 4.84 2.18
C ILE A 581 -38.90 6.21 2.67
N PRO A 582 -37.99 6.89 1.92
CA PRO A 582 -37.52 8.23 2.28
C PRO A 582 -38.67 9.18 2.56
N THR A 583 -38.54 10.00 3.60
CA THR A 583 -39.50 11.04 3.94
C THR A 583 -38.98 12.42 3.53
N LEU A 584 -39.91 13.33 3.22
CA LEU A 584 -39.62 14.73 2.96
C LEU A 584 -40.55 15.59 3.81
N GLU A 585 -39.98 16.48 4.62
CA GLU A 585 -40.73 17.34 5.51
C GLU A 585 -41.48 18.39 4.68
N ILE A 586 -42.78 18.52 4.89
CA ILE A 586 -43.59 19.54 4.20
C ILE A 586 -43.07 20.96 4.54
N SER A 587 -42.49 21.13 5.73
CA SER A 587 -41.89 22.40 6.17
C SER A 587 -40.70 22.87 5.33
N ASP A 588 -40.13 22.02 4.48
CA ASP A 588 -39.08 22.40 3.53
C ASP A 588 -39.59 23.30 2.38
N PHE A 589 -40.92 23.46 2.26
CA PHE A 589 -41.57 24.27 1.25
C PHE A 589 -42.28 25.47 1.88
N ASN A 590 -42.08 26.67 1.31
CA ASN A 590 -42.72 27.91 1.76
C ASN A 590 -44.14 28.13 1.21
N SER A 591 -44.90 27.05 0.95
CA SER A 591 -46.19 27.07 0.26
C SER A 591 -47.02 25.84 0.63
N ASP A 592 -48.35 25.90 0.46
CA ASP A 592 -49.27 24.76 0.66
C ASP A 592 -49.25 23.76 -0.52
N SER A 593 -48.62 24.15 -1.63
CA SER A 593 -48.37 23.30 -2.80
C SER A 593 -46.99 23.56 -3.39
N ALA A 594 -46.45 22.56 -4.09
CA ALA A 594 -45.24 22.72 -4.88
C ALA A 594 -45.35 21.94 -6.20
N THR A 595 -44.59 22.36 -7.21
CA THR A 595 -44.53 21.63 -8.48
C THR A 595 -43.95 20.23 -8.27
N LEU A 596 -44.46 19.24 -9.01
CA LEU A 596 -43.92 17.87 -9.00
C LEU A 596 -42.39 17.84 -9.20
N VAL A 597 -41.88 18.73 -10.05
CA VAL A 597 -40.45 18.84 -10.34
C VAL A 597 -39.66 19.33 -9.13
N ASP A 598 -40.18 20.33 -8.40
CA ASP A 598 -39.49 20.85 -7.22
C ASP A 598 -39.54 19.87 -6.05
N ILE A 599 -40.63 19.14 -5.85
CA ILE A 599 -40.70 18.11 -4.81
C ILE A 599 -39.67 17.00 -5.08
N ILE A 600 -39.64 16.48 -6.31
CA ILE A 600 -38.71 15.40 -6.70
C ILE A 600 -37.25 15.84 -6.66
N TYR A 601 -36.98 17.09 -7.03
CA TYR A 601 -35.64 17.66 -6.98
C TYR A 601 -35.19 17.87 -5.53
N THR A 602 -36.05 18.40 -4.66
CA THR A 602 -35.78 18.61 -3.23
C THR A 602 -35.56 17.27 -2.51
N ALA A 603 -36.35 16.25 -2.86
CA ALA A 603 -36.16 14.87 -2.38
C ALA A 603 -34.90 14.18 -2.95
N ASN A 604 -34.10 14.86 -3.79
CA ASN A 604 -32.89 14.31 -4.44
C ASN A 604 -33.12 13.00 -5.21
N LEU A 605 -34.33 12.75 -5.72
CA LEU A 605 -34.65 11.48 -6.39
C LEU A 605 -34.18 11.43 -7.85
N THR A 606 -33.86 12.58 -8.45
CA THR A 606 -33.34 12.73 -9.83
C THR A 606 -32.14 13.67 -9.87
N LYS A 607 -31.22 13.49 -10.83
CA LYS A 607 -29.97 14.27 -10.95
C LYS A 607 -30.20 15.72 -11.39
N SER A 608 -31.33 16.00 -12.03
CA SER A 608 -31.68 17.34 -12.48
C SER A 608 -33.19 17.47 -12.70
N ARG A 609 -33.70 18.71 -12.63
CA ARG A 609 -35.09 19.03 -13.00
C ARG A 609 -35.45 18.58 -14.44
N GLY A 610 -34.47 18.59 -15.36
CA GLY A 610 -34.67 18.13 -16.74
C GLY A 610 -34.91 16.61 -16.84
N GLU A 611 -34.23 15.82 -16.00
CA GLU A 611 -34.46 14.38 -15.90
C GLU A 611 -35.86 14.08 -15.37
N THR A 612 -36.32 14.80 -14.35
CA THR A 612 -37.68 14.69 -13.81
C THR A 612 -38.73 14.92 -14.91
N LYS A 613 -38.56 15.98 -15.70
CA LYS A 613 -39.48 16.32 -16.78
C LYS A 613 -39.59 15.21 -17.82
N ARG A 614 -38.45 14.66 -18.23
CA ARG A 614 -38.39 13.54 -19.17
C ARG A 614 -39.09 12.30 -18.62
N LEU A 615 -38.90 11.98 -17.33
CA LEU A 615 -39.51 10.81 -16.69
C LEU A 615 -41.04 10.95 -16.55
N ALA A 616 -41.54 12.14 -16.18
CA ALA A 616 -42.98 12.41 -16.12
C ALA A 616 -43.63 12.23 -17.50
N GLN A 617 -43.05 12.81 -18.55
CA GLN A 617 -43.55 12.71 -19.93
C GLN A 617 -43.55 11.28 -20.46
N GLN A 618 -42.63 10.44 -19.99
CA GLN A 618 -42.58 9.01 -20.31
C GLN A 618 -43.56 8.16 -19.47
N GLY A 619 -44.39 8.78 -18.62
CA GLY A 619 -45.34 8.11 -17.74
C GLY A 619 -44.67 7.36 -16.59
N GLY A 620 -43.46 7.78 -16.22
CA GLY A 620 -42.61 7.15 -15.21
C GLY A 620 -42.77 7.71 -13.80
N ILE A 621 -43.67 8.65 -13.56
CA ILE A 621 -43.91 9.23 -12.22
C ILE A 621 -45.37 9.02 -11.84
N LYS A 622 -45.60 8.63 -10.58
CA LYS A 622 -46.92 8.53 -9.98
C LYS A 622 -47.00 9.29 -8.65
N VAL A 623 -48.17 9.82 -8.33
CA VAL A 623 -48.51 10.38 -7.01
C VAL A 623 -49.74 9.62 -6.52
N ASN A 624 -49.65 8.98 -5.35
CA ASN A 624 -50.72 8.13 -4.80
C ASN A 624 -51.29 7.13 -5.82
N ASP A 625 -50.39 6.45 -6.53
CA ASP A 625 -50.67 5.52 -7.64
C ASP A 625 -51.27 6.10 -8.94
N GLU A 626 -51.53 7.40 -9.01
CA GLU A 626 -51.96 8.07 -10.24
C GLU A 626 -50.77 8.57 -11.06
N LYS A 627 -50.75 8.25 -12.35
CA LYS A 627 -49.67 8.69 -13.25
C LYS A 627 -49.78 10.18 -13.53
N ILE A 628 -48.67 10.90 -13.34
CA ILE A 628 -48.58 12.33 -13.64
C ILE A 628 -47.71 12.55 -14.88
N LEU A 629 -48.30 13.19 -15.90
CA LEU A 629 -47.61 13.54 -17.15
C LEU A 629 -47.23 15.01 -17.22
N ASP A 630 -48.00 15.89 -16.55
CA ASP A 630 -47.73 17.32 -16.52
C ASP A 630 -46.71 17.67 -15.44
N THR A 631 -45.57 18.16 -15.86
CA THR A 631 -44.44 18.49 -14.99
C THR A 631 -44.63 19.79 -14.22
N ASN A 632 -45.57 20.63 -14.66
CA ASN A 632 -45.92 21.88 -13.99
C ASN A 632 -47.14 21.70 -13.07
N GLN A 633 -47.65 20.47 -12.92
CA GLN A 633 -48.75 20.19 -12.01
C GLN A 633 -48.31 20.51 -10.57
N GLU A 634 -49.06 21.41 -9.95
CA GLU A 634 -48.98 21.70 -8.52
C GLU A 634 -49.53 20.51 -7.73
N ILE A 635 -48.72 19.99 -6.81
CA ILE A 635 -49.09 18.91 -5.92
C ILE A 635 -49.32 19.52 -4.53
N PRO A 636 -50.52 19.35 -3.93
CA PRO A 636 -50.75 19.73 -2.54
C PRO A 636 -49.77 19.03 -1.61
N LEU A 637 -49.17 19.77 -0.68
CA LEU A 637 -48.24 19.19 0.29
C LEU A 637 -49.01 18.64 1.49
N THR A 638 -49.64 17.48 1.28
CA THR A 638 -50.39 16.78 2.32
C THR A 638 -49.54 15.67 2.95
N PRO A 639 -49.58 15.50 4.29
CA PRO A 639 -48.94 14.36 4.94
C PRO A 639 -49.42 13.03 4.33
N ASP A 640 -48.54 12.03 4.33
CA ASP A 640 -48.76 10.71 3.75
C ASP A 640 -48.87 10.64 2.21
N THR A 641 -48.64 11.74 1.50
CA THR A 641 -48.56 11.71 0.02
C THR A 641 -47.35 10.90 -0.42
N ILE A 642 -47.56 9.88 -1.25
CA ILE A 642 -46.50 9.03 -1.79
C ILE A 642 -46.24 9.37 -3.25
N ILE A 643 -45.00 9.73 -3.56
CA ILE A 643 -44.54 9.99 -4.93
C ILE A 643 -43.61 8.86 -5.35
N GLN A 644 -43.96 8.14 -6.43
CA GLN A 644 -43.17 7.06 -7.01
C GLN A 644 -42.49 7.51 -8.32
N ILE A 645 -41.20 7.22 -8.47
CA ILE A 645 -40.44 7.41 -9.71
C ILE A 645 -39.92 6.06 -10.22
N GLY A 646 -40.34 5.71 -11.43
CA GLY A 646 -40.09 4.42 -12.05
C GLY A 646 -40.70 3.29 -11.23
N LYS A 647 -39.98 2.17 -11.14
CA LYS A 647 -40.42 0.99 -10.37
C LYS A 647 -39.82 0.92 -8.96
N ARG A 648 -38.86 1.77 -8.62
CA ARG A 648 -37.94 1.54 -7.49
C ARG A 648 -37.69 2.74 -6.57
N LYS A 649 -38.10 3.95 -6.92
CA LYS A 649 -37.86 5.13 -6.07
C LYS A 649 -39.18 5.66 -5.54
N TRP A 650 -39.23 6.00 -4.25
CA TRP A 650 -40.36 6.66 -3.62
C TRP A 650 -39.89 7.76 -2.68
N VAL A 651 -40.78 8.69 -2.40
CA VAL A 651 -40.70 9.59 -1.25
C VAL A 651 -42.09 9.75 -0.66
N LYS A 652 -42.16 9.85 0.67
CA LYS A 652 -43.37 10.14 1.42
C LYS A 652 -43.29 11.55 2.00
N LEU A 653 -44.33 12.35 1.83
CA LEU A 653 -44.43 13.65 2.50
C LEU A 653 -44.86 13.44 3.96
N ILE A 654 -44.18 14.11 4.90
CA ILE A 654 -44.49 14.07 6.35
C ILE A 654 -44.73 15.47 6.92
#